data_AF-A0A937WHC6-F1
#
_entry.id   AF-A0A937WHC6-F1
#
_cell.length_a   1.000
_cell.length_b   1.000
_cell.length_c   1.000
_cell.angle_alpha   90.00
_cell.angle_beta   90.00
_cell.angle_gamma   90.00
#
_symmetry.space_group_name_H-M   'P 1'
#
loop_
_entity.id
_entity.type
_entity.pdbx_description
1 polymer ?
#
loop_
_entity_poly.entity_id
_entity_poly.type
_entity_poly.pdbx_seq_one_letter_code
_entity_poly.pdbx_strand_id
1 'polypeptide(L)'
;MANSNVNAIHRDPDGVMWFGTRGGGVSRYDGKGFVNFTQKDGLANNFVFTIYRDLDGVIWFGTCSPSGGGGVSRYDEKGFANFTPKDGLADNQVYAIHQDPDGVMWFGTPRGICRYDGKEFLNFTTKDGLVDNDVCAIHRDPDGVIWFGTWGGVSRYDGKEFLNFTTKDGLADNNVLTIHQDPDGVMWFGTFGGGVSRYDGKQFLNFAAKDGLTRCAIRAIHRDPDGMMWFGTWEGAFRYDGKQFLNFTPKDGLPDNFVLAIHRDPDGVMWFGTERGVSRYDGKQFSNFTTKDGLAGNFVHAIHRSPDGVLWLGTFGGGGVSLYDGISWTSIDTRDGLPGNSVLSILQDSDGYLWFGTDEGITRYRRNTSPPSVRIVSVTADQTYRNLDAVPAFTSGTRITIEYDAIDFKTIPEKRQYRCRIKEIDSDWRRPMKATSFDYTFDKPGAYTFMVQAIDRDLNYSEPAAVSLTIQPDPKLVSMQAELNYLRREAGEKYHFENIIGRSAAIRQVRALMEKAIDSGLIVLITGETGTGKELVAKAIHHNSPRKNHPLLELNCGAAPKELISSTLFGHRKGAFTGAHEDRIGLFEAASGGTLLLDEIGDMPLDTQIHLLRVLEERKLQRLGEHISLDVDVRIIAMTNRDLMKEAAAGRFREDLYYRLSVFPIHIPPLRERHEDIPLLAKHLMEKACNEQKKKVDGFAPEVMDLLIGHLWPGNVRELKNSIDLAVALAEEGKQVQTYHFPPQITQGESLIQEILSERIGLPAAMERFQRRLIENALRECNRNHTQAAKMLGLQRSNFIRLMRRLGID
;
A
#
# COMPACT_ATOMS: atom_id res chain seq x y z
N MET A 1 -34.49 34.38 -14.26
CA MET A 1 -35.31 33.20 -14.00
C MET A 1 -36.40 33.52 -12.98
N ALA A 2 -37.57 32.90 -13.09
CA ALA A 2 -38.82 33.33 -12.45
C ALA A 2 -39.08 32.64 -11.09
N ASN A 3 -38.51 31.46 -10.87
CA ASN A 3 -38.37 30.80 -9.56
C ASN A 3 -37.11 29.93 -9.55
N SER A 4 -36.80 29.48 -8.35
CA SER A 4 -35.68 28.69 -7.96
C SER A 4 -35.97 27.18 -8.13
N ASN A 5 -37.09 26.64 -7.66
CA ASN A 5 -37.30 25.19 -7.77
C ASN A 5 -37.75 24.75 -9.18
N VAL A 6 -37.04 23.83 -9.86
CA VAL A 6 -37.29 23.49 -11.28
C VAL A 6 -37.67 22.03 -11.48
N ASN A 7 -38.78 21.81 -12.19
CA ASN A 7 -39.31 20.48 -12.47
C ASN A 7 -39.04 19.98 -13.89
N ALA A 8 -38.95 20.89 -14.88
CA ALA A 8 -38.86 20.50 -16.28
C ALA A 8 -37.94 21.43 -17.08
N ILE A 9 -37.18 20.84 -17.99
CA ILE A 9 -36.27 21.52 -18.91
C ILE A 9 -36.55 21.00 -20.31
N HIS A 10 -36.73 21.91 -21.27
CA HIS A 10 -36.89 21.55 -22.67
C HIS A 10 -36.00 22.42 -23.56
N ARG A 11 -35.50 21.81 -24.63
CA ARG A 11 -34.70 22.46 -25.65
C ARG A 11 -35.39 22.44 -27.00
N ASP A 12 -35.57 23.64 -27.55
CA ASP A 12 -35.99 23.85 -28.91
C ASP A 12 -34.86 23.53 -29.91
N PRO A 13 -35.13 22.91 -31.08
CA PRO A 13 -34.21 22.84 -32.23
C PRO A 13 -33.50 24.15 -32.58
N ASP A 14 -34.13 25.30 -32.38
CA ASP A 14 -33.54 26.63 -32.64
C ASP A 14 -32.57 27.08 -31.52
N GLY A 15 -32.29 26.22 -30.55
CA GLY A 15 -31.37 26.47 -29.43
C GLY A 15 -31.98 27.27 -28.27
N VAL A 16 -33.27 27.63 -28.37
CA VAL A 16 -34.02 28.30 -27.29
C VAL A 16 -34.33 27.28 -26.19
N MET A 17 -34.12 27.69 -24.95
CA MET A 17 -34.29 26.82 -23.79
C MET A 17 -35.45 27.29 -22.92
N TRP A 18 -36.22 26.33 -22.44
CA TRP A 18 -37.45 26.54 -21.70
C TRP A 18 -37.42 25.81 -20.37
N PHE A 19 -37.88 26.51 -19.33
CA PHE A 19 -37.74 26.04 -17.96
C PHE A 19 -39.00 26.19 -17.16
N GLY A 20 -39.44 25.08 -16.57
CA GLY A 20 -40.66 25.00 -15.79
C GLY A 20 -40.33 24.98 -14.31
N THR A 21 -40.83 25.97 -13.58
CA THR A 21 -40.50 26.15 -12.17
C THR A 21 -41.68 25.89 -11.24
N ARG A 22 -41.42 25.57 -9.97
CA ARG A 22 -42.40 25.30 -8.91
C ARG A 22 -42.71 26.59 -8.16
N GLY A 23 -43.59 27.42 -8.73
CA GLY A 23 -44.18 28.57 -8.06
C GLY A 23 -43.78 29.94 -8.61
N GLY A 24 -42.92 30.03 -9.63
CA GLY A 24 -42.64 31.30 -10.31
C GLY A 24 -42.76 31.24 -11.84
N GLY A 25 -43.32 30.17 -12.40
CA GLY A 25 -43.73 30.12 -13.80
C GLY A 25 -42.67 29.57 -14.73
N VAL A 26 -42.64 30.10 -15.95
CA VAL A 26 -41.76 29.67 -17.04
C VAL A 26 -40.60 30.65 -17.16
N SER A 27 -39.41 30.16 -17.48
CA SER A 27 -38.33 31.02 -17.96
C SER A 27 -37.87 30.55 -19.32
N ARG A 28 -37.78 31.48 -20.27
CA ARG A 28 -37.27 31.28 -21.62
C ARG A 28 -35.87 31.88 -21.71
N TYR A 29 -34.96 31.17 -22.33
CA TYR A 29 -33.61 31.64 -22.60
C TYR A 29 -33.30 31.50 -24.09
N ASP A 30 -33.08 32.63 -24.75
CA ASP A 30 -32.85 32.75 -26.19
C ASP A 30 -31.36 32.80 -26.58
N GLY A 31 -30.47 32.47 -25.64
CA GLY A 31 -29.02 32.60 -25.82
C GLY A 31 -28.44 33.95 -25.38
N LYS A 32 -29.27 34.99 -25.16
CA LYS A 32 -28.83 36.33 -24.72
C LYS A 32 -29.31 36.67 -23.32
N GLY A 33 -30.51 36.26 -22.93
CA GLY A 33 -31.06 36.58 -21.62
C GLY A 33 -32.26 35.72 -21.24
N PHE A 34 -32.61 35.76 -19.95
CA PHE A 34 -33.83 35.13 -19.47
C PHE A 34 -35.01 36.09 -19.56
N VAL A 35 -36.07 35.66 -20.23
CA VAL A 35 -37.39 36.26 -20.10
C VAL A 35 -38.23 35.36 -19.23
N ASN A 36 -38.74 35.93 -18.15
CA ASN A 36 -39.57 35.24 -17.19
C ASN A 36 -41.03 35.46 -17.53
N PHE A 37 -41.82 34.41 -17.42
CA PHE A 37 -43.26 34.46 -17.64
C PHE A 37 -43.97 33.86 -16.44
N THR A 38 -44.76 34.68 -15.78
CA THR A 38 -45.55 34.34 -14.61
C THR A 38 -47.04 34.42 -14.95
N GLN A 39 -47.91 34.17 -13.98
CA GLN A 39 -49.34 34.41 -14.10
C GLN A 39 -49.68 35.85 -14.49
N LYS A 40 -48.82 36.82 -14.17
CA LYS A 40 -49.01 38.23 -14.58
C LYS A 40 -48.74 38.45 -16.07
N ASP A 41 -47.94 37.59 -16.68
CA ASP A 41 -47.53 37.66 -18.08
C ASP A 41 -48.40 36.77 -18.98
N GLY A 42 -49.44 36.18 -18.41
CA GLY A 42 -50.40 35.34 -19.11
C GLY A 42 -50.16 33.85 -18.97
N LEU A 43 -49.28 33.36 -18.10
CA LEU A 43 -49.16 31.92 -17.80
C LEU A 43 -50.34 31.43 -16.92
N ALA A 44 -50.81 30.20 -17.10
CA ALA A 44 -52.00 29.71 -16.41
C ALA A 44 -51.74 29.50 -14.91
N ASN A 45 -50.58 28.94 -14.56
CA ASN A 45 -50.10 28.88 -13.19
C ASN A 45 -48.58 28.88 -13.10
N ASN A 46 -48.07 29.43 -12.01
CA ASN A 46 -46.65 29.53 -11.74
C ASN A 46 -45.97 28.20 -11.36
N PHE A 47 -46.70 27.11 -11.16
CA PHE A 47 -46.12 25.78 -10.94
C PHE A 47 -46.18 24.97 -12.24
N VAL A 48 -45.05 24.87 -12.95
CA VAL A 48 -44.92 24.18 -14.23
C VAL A 48 -44.24 22.83 -14.01
N PHE A 49 -44.83 21.76 -14.51
CA PHE A 49 -44.38 20.37 -14.27
C PHE A 49 -43.80 19.69 -15.50
N THR A 50 -44.24 20.09 -16.69
CA THR A 50 -43.80 19.50 -17.94
C THR A 50 -43.84 20.55 -19.05
N ILE A 51 -42.92 20.42 -20.00
CA ILE A 51 -42.75 21.31 -21.14
C ILE A 51 -42.66 20.45 -22.38
N TYR A 52 -43.40 20.82 -23.41
CA TYR A 52 -43.39 20.12 -24.69
C TYR A 52 -43.39 21.14 -25.83
N ARG A 53 -42.51 20.94 -26.81
CA ARG A 53 -42.56 21.68 -28.08
C ARG A 53 -43.27 20.83 -29.12
N ASP A 54 -44.20 21.46 -29.79
CA ASP A 54 -44.99 20.86 -30.84
C ASP A 54 -44.28 21.01 -32.22
N LEU A 55 -44.76 20.34 -33.26
CA LEU A 55 -44.18 20.24 -34.60
C LEU A 55 -44.20 21.58 -35.33
N ASP A 56 -45.13 22.47 -34.96
CA ASP A 56 -45.22 23.84 -35.46
C ASP A 56 -44.29 24.80 -34.69
N GLY A 57 -43.54 24.27 -33.72
CA GLY A 57 -42.59 25.01 -32.90
C GLY A 57 -43.23 25.78 -31.74
N VAL A 58 -44.51 25.54 -31.45
CA VAL A 58 -45.22 26.15 -30.34
C VAL A 58 -44.89 25.41 -29.04
N ILE A 59 -44.80 26.16 -27.95
CA ILE A 59 -44.37 25.63 -26.66
C ILE A 59 -45.56 25.50 -25.72
N TRP A 60 -45.69 24.32 -25.13
CA TRP A 60 -46.77 23.95 -24.23
C TRP A 60 -46.25 23.69 -22.82
N PHE A 61 -46.95 24.21 -21.82
CA PHE A 61 -46.62 24.11 -20.41
C PHE A 61 -47.75 23.46 -19.64
N GLY A 62 -47.47 22.31 -19.04
CA GLY A 62 -48.38 21.67 -18.09
C GLY A 62 -48.21 22.35 -16.74
N THR A 63 -49.26 23.00 -16.24
CA THR A 63 -49.22 23.72 -14.96
C THR A 63 -50.08 23.03 -13.91
N CYS A 64 -49.73 23.15 -12.63
CA CYS A 64 -50.51 22.58 -11.53
C CYS A 64 -50.44 23.52 -10.30
N SER A 65 -50.92 23.12 -9.12
CA SER A 65 -50.74 23.86 -7.87
C SER A 65 -50.96 22.92 -6.68
N PRO A 66 -50.27 23.11 -5.54
CA PRO A 66 -50.49 22.32 -4.32
C PRO A 66 -51.92 22.39 -3.76
N SER A 67 -52.70 23.41 -4.11
CA SER A 67 -54.08 23.62 -3.65
C SER A 67 -55.16 23.39 -4.72
N GLY A 68 -54.78 22.90 -5.91
CA GLY A 68 -55.69 22.71 -7.07
C GLY A 68 -55.28 23.56 -8.26
N GLY A 69 -55.20 22.93 -9.45
CA GLY A 69 -54.28 23.28 -10.54
C GLY A 69 -54.53 24.56 -11.37
N GLY A 70 -53.70 24.72 -12.40
CA GLY A 70 -53.60 25.89 -13.27
C GLY A 70 -54.01 25.73 -14.73
N GLY A 71 -54.07 24.51 -15.26
CA GLY A 71 -54.36 24.21 -16.65
C GLY A 71 -53.11 24.10 -17.52
N VAL A 72 -53.28 24.23 -18.83
CA VAL A 72 -52.20 24.22 -19.82
C VAL A 72 -51.96 25.64 -20.31
N SER A 73 -50.69 26.03 -20.50
CA SER A 73 -50.35 27.28 -21.19
C SER A 73 -49.65 26.98 -22.49
N ARG A 74 -50.11 27.58 -23.58
CA ARG A 74 -49.46 27.58 -24.88
C ARG A 74 -48.74 28.90 -25.08
N TYR A 75 -47.56 28.87 -25.66
CA TYR A 75 -46.78 30.06 -26.01
C TYR A 75 -46.32 30.00 -27.46
N ASP A 76 -46.72 31.02 -28.22
CA ASP A 76 -46.36 31.24 -29.62
C ASP A 76 -45.90 32.71 -29.82
N GLU A 77 -45.69 33.13 -31.07
CA GLU A 77 -45.26 34.50 -31.43
C GLU A 77 -46.23 35.60 -30.92
N LYS A 78 -47.47 35.26 -30.59
CA LYS A 78 -48.51 36.19 -30.09
C LYS A 78 -48.59 36.24 -28.55
N GLY A 79 -47.81 35.42 -27.84
CA GLY A 79 -47.77 35.37 -26.38
C GLY A 79 -48.43 34.13 -25.78
N PHE A 80 -48.87 34.21 -24.51
CA PHE A 80 -49.51 33.08 -23.84
C PHE A 80 -51.00 32.97 -24.15
N ALA A 81 -51.44 31.74 -24.42
CA ALA A 81 -52.83 31.33 -24.38
C ALA A 81 -53.00 30.26 -23.30
N ASN A 82 -53.87 30.51 -22.32
CA ASN A 82 -54.14 29.55 -21.25
C ASN A 82 -55.41 28.77 -21.53
N PHE A 83 -55.34 27.49 -21.22
CA PHE A 83 -56.43 26.55 -21.36
C PHE A 83 -56.72 25.95 -20.00
N THR A 84 -57.92 26.20 -19.50
CA THR A 84 -58.44 25.74 -18.22
C THR A 84 -59.70 24.91 -18.45
N PRO A 85 -60.35 24.36 -17.41
CA PRO A 85 -61.64 23.71 -17.56
C PRO A 85 -62.74 24.58 -18.18
N LYS A 86 -62.62 25.91 -18.15
CA LYS A 86 -63.55 26.80 -18.85
C LYS A 86 -63.38 26.77 -20.37
N ASP A 87 -62.18 26.42 -20.84
CA ASP A 87 -61.78 26.37 -22.25
C ASP A 87 -61.90 24.93 -22.82
N GLY A 88 -62.28 23.98 -21.96
CA GLY A 88 -62.52 22.59 -22.33
C GLY A 88 -61.49 21.58 -21.80
N LEU A 89 -60.48 21.99 -21.02
CA LEU A 89 -59.52 21.07 -20.39
C LEU A 89 -60.18 20.24 -19.26
N ALA A 90 -59.87 18.94 -19.12
CA ALA A 90 -60.54 18.06 -18.15
C ALA A 90 -60.20 18.37 -16.69
N ASP A 91 -58.93 18.66 -16.40
CA ASP A 91 -58.47 19.15 -15.10
C ASP A 91 -57.36 20.17 -15.29
N ASN A 92 -57.19 20.96 -14.24
CA ASN A 92 -56.22 22.01 -14.12
C ASN A 92 -54.82 21.46 -13.73
N GLN A 93 -54.66 20.18 -13.43
CA GLN A 93 -53.38 19.51 -13.24
C GLN A 93 -53.02 18.68 -14.48
N VAL A 94 -51.81 18.88 -15.01
CA VAL A 94 -51.32 18.16 -16.19
C VAL A 94 -50.00 17.46 -15.86
N TYR A 95 -49.97 16.14 -16.01
CA TYR A 95 -48.83 15.29 -15.64
C TYR A 95 -47.97 14.87 -16.84
N ALA A 96 -48.58 14.75 -18.02
CA ALA A 96 -47.89 14.35 -19.24
C ALA A 96 -48.42 15.15 -20.44
N ILE A 97 -47.55 15.42 -21.43
CA ILE A 97 -47.88 16.12 -22.68
C ILE A 97 -47.20 15.39 -23.84
N HIS A 98 -47.93 15.25 -24.95
CA HIS A 98 -47.44 14.67 -26.19
C HIS A 98 -48.16 15.30 -27.40
N GLN A 99 -47.55 15.28 -28.60
CA GLN A 99 -48.22 15.67 -29.85
C GLN A 99 -48.05 14.60 -30.92
N ASP A 100 -49.08 14.41 -31.73
CA ASP A 100 -49.00 13.57 -32.92
C ASP A 100 -48.43 14.31 -34.16
N PRO A 101 -47.94 13.59 -35.18
CA PRO A 101 -47.48 14.11 -36.47
C PRO A 101 -48.48 15.00 -37.22
N ASP A 102 -49.78 14.85 -36.95
CA ASP A 102 -50.85 15.62 -37.57
C ASP A 102 -51.11 16.94 -36.84
N GLY A 103 -50.33 17.24 -35.78
CA GLY A 103 -50.34 18.50 -35.06
C GLY A 103 -51.21 18.49 -33.79
N VAL A 104 -51.88 17.38 -33.47
CA VAL A 104 -52.83 17.27 -32.36
C VAL A 104 -52.11 17.06 -31.04
N MET A 105 -52.47 17.87 -30.05
CA MET A 105 -51.89 17.81 -28.71
C MET A 105 -52.70 16.89 -27.78
N TRP A 106 -51.99 16.17 -26.92
CA TRP A 106 -52.51 15.24 -25.95
C TRP A 106 -52.00 15.57 -24.54
N PHE A 107 -52.92 15.71 -23.59
CA PHE A 107 -52.62 16.06 -22.21
C PHE A 107 -53.17 14.99 -21.25
N GLY A 108 -52.32 14.51 -20.36
CA GLY A 108 -52.69 13.59 -19.29
C GLY A 108 -53.01 14.38 -18.01
N THR A 109 -54.20 14.16 -17.46
CA THR A 109 -54.69 14.87 -16.27
C THR A 109 -55.22 13.87 -15.23
N PRO A 110 -55.52 14.28 -13.98
CA PRO A 110 -56.25 13.48 -13.00
C PRO A 110 -57.72 13.17 -13.35
N ARG A 111 -58.28 13.82 -14.38
CA ARG A 111 -59.70 13.70 -14.77
C ARG A 111 -59.89 13.22 -16.21
N GLY A 112 -58.87 12.58 -16.77
CA GLY A 112 -58.89 11.97 -18.10
C GLY A 112 -57.87 12.58 -19.03
N ILE A 113 -58.02 12.26 -20.31
CA ILE A 113 -57.16 12.73 -21.40
C ILE A 113 -57.83 13.92 -22.06
N CYS A 114 -57.04 14.94 -22.39
CA CYS A 114 -57.50 16.04 -23.23
C CYS A 114 -56.79 16.00 -24.57
N ARG A 115 -57.57 15.89 -25.65
CA ARG A 115 -57.10 16.02 -27.03
C ARG A 115 -57.42 17.42 -27.52
N TYR A 116 -56.45 18.11 -28.10
CA TYR A 116 -56.61 19.46 -28.63
C TYR A 116 -56.15 19.52 -30.07
N ASP A 117 -57.07 19.89 -30.97
CA ASP A 117 -56.86 19.93 -32.42
C ASP A 117 -56.44 21.30 -32.96
N GLY A 118 -56.08 22.23 -32.07
CA GLY A 118 -55.80 23.62 -32.41
C GLY A 118 -57.01 24.56 -32.32
N LYS A 119 -58.23 24.03 -32.18
CA LYS A 119 -59.47 24.82 -32.05
C LYS A 119 -60.25 24.49 -30.79
N GLU A 120 -60.48 23.21 -30.50
CA GLU A 120 -61.31 22.77 -29.38
C GLU A 120 -60.68 21.60 -28.62
N PHE A 121 -61.05 21.46 -27.35
CA PHE A 121 -60.71 20.30 -26.54
C PHE A 121 -61.79 19.24 -26.64
N LEU A 122 -61.35 18.01 -26.88
CA LEU A 122 -62.16 16.82 -26.71
C LEU A 122 -61.56 16.01 -25.54
N ASN A 123 -62.36 15.83 -24.50
CA ASN A 123 -61.94 15.08 -23.32
C ASN A 123 -62.41 13.64 -23.40
N PHE A 124 -61.51 12.72 -23.06
CA PHE A 124 -61.80 11.31 -22.93
C PHE A 124 -61.67 10.92 -21.46
N THR A 125 -62.72 10.32 -20.94
CA THR A 125 -62.83 9.83 -19.57
C THR A 125 -63.16 8.34 -19.58
N THR A 126 -63.31 7.76 -18.40
CA THR A 126 -63.81 6.39 -18.26
C THR A 126 -65.18 6.15 -18.91
N LYS A 127 -65.99 7.20 -19.15
CA LYS A 127 -67.25 7.09 -19.91
C LYS A 127 -67.04 6.88 -21.40
N ASP A 128 -65.91 7.34 -21.93
CA ASP A 128 -65.55 7.30 -23.35
C ASP A 128 -64.71 6.06 -23.69
N GLY A 129 -64.43 5.22 -22.68
CA GLY A 129 -63.68 3.99 -22.83
C GLY A 129 -62.27 4.04 -22.23
N LEU A 130 -61.83 5.13 -21.59
CA LEU A 130 -60.55 5.17 -20.86
C LEU A 130 -60.57 4.21 -19.66
N VAL A 131 -59.44 3.59 -19.29
CA VAL A 131 -59.40 2.64 -18.17
C VAL A 131 -59.50 3.34 -16.82
N ASP A 132 -58.85 4.49 -16.67
CA ASP A 132 -58.84 5.31 -15.48
C ASP A 132 -58.55 6.77 -15.84
N ASN A 133 -59.11 7.68 -15.05
CA ASN A 133 -59.02 9.10 -15.34
C ASN A 133 -57.68 9.71 -14.88
N ASP A 134 -56.88 9.06 -14.04
CA ASP A 134 -55.61 9.59 -13.56
C ASP A 134 -54.45 9.14 -14.45
N VAL A 135 -54.08 10.00 -15.41
CA VAL A 135 -53.15 9.70 -16.50
C VAL A 135 -51.74 10.24 -16.20
N CYS A 136 -50.76 9.34 -16.04
CA CYS A 136 -49.40 9.65 -15.60
C CYS A 136 -48.34 9.59 -16.71
N ALA A 137 -48.57 8.83 -17.78
CA ALA A 137 -47.61 8.67 -18.87
C ALA A 137 -48.33 8.64 -20.23
N ILE A 138 -47.70 9.21 -21.26
CA ILE A 138 -48.19 9.18 -22.65
C ILE A 138 -47.03 8.76 -23.54
N HIS A 139 -47.26 7.78 -24.40
CA HIS A 139 -46.32 7.35 -25.44
C HIS A 139 -47.06 7.10 -26.74
N ARG A 140 -46.53 7.59 -27.87
CA ARG A 140 -47.06 7.27 -29.20
C ARG A 140 -46.10 6.33 -29.90
N ASP A 141 -46.62 5.25 -30.46
CA ASP A 141 -45.82 4.34 -31.26
C ASP A 141 -45.64 4.83 -32.71
N PRO A 142 -44.71 4.26 -33.49
CA PRO A 142 -44.48 4.65 -34.88
C PRO A 142 -45.71 4.51 -35.79
N ASP A 143 -46.62 3.58 -35.50
CA ASP A 143 -47.86 3.35 -36.26
C ASP A 143 -48.94 4.40 -35.96
N GLY A 144 -48.69 5.23 -34.95
CA GLY A 144 -49.51 6.37 -34.58
C GLY A 144 -50.59 6.10 -33.57
N VAL A 145 -50.55 4.94 -32.93
CA VAL A 145 -51.39 4.58 -31.80
C VAL A 145 -50.81 5.22 -30.54
N ILE A 146 -51.69 5.70 -29.68
CA ILE A 146 -51.31 6.39 -28.45
C ILE A 146 -51.61 5.51 -27.24
N TRP A 147 -50.63 5.43 -26.37
CA TRP A 147 -50.63 4.63 -25.15
C TRP A 147 -50.63 5.55 -23.93
N PHE A 148 -51.59 5.32 -23.05
CA PHE A 148 -51.80 6.08 -21.83
C PHE A 148 -51.57 5.18 -20.62
N GLY A 149 -50.59 5.54 -19.79
CA GLY A 149 -50.33 4.90 -18.50
C GLY A 149 -51.13 5.63 -17.44
N THR A 150 -51.96 4.90 -16.70
CA THR A 150 -52.87 5.45 -15.70
C THR A 150 -52.71 4.74 -14.35
N TRP A 151 -53.39 5.20 -13.31
CA TRP A 151 -53.48 4.47 -12.04
C TRP A 151 -54.39 3.23 -12.10
N GLY A 152 -55.21 3.06 -13.14
CA GLY A 152 -56.09 1.89 -13.28
C GLY A 152 -55.69 0.91 -14.38
N GLY A 153 -54.62 1.18 -15.12
CA GLY A 153 -54.08 0.30 -16.17
C GLY A 153 -53.45 1.08 -17.33
N VAL A 154 -53.39 0.42 -18.48
CA VAL A 154 -52.96 1.02 -19.75
C VAL A 154 -54.17 1.17 -20.66
N SER A 155 -54.30 2.31 -21.32
CA SER A 155 -55.27 2.49 -22.41
C SER A 155 -54.56 2.76 -23.72
N ARG A 156 -54.89 1.97 -24.73
CA ARG A 156 -54.41 2.10 -26.10
C ARG A 156 -55.51 2.74 -26.94
N TYR A 157 -55.18 3.80 -27.65
CA TYR A 157 -56.11 4.56 -28.48
C TYR A 157 -55.65 4.58 -29.93
N ASP A 158 -56.49 4.06 -30.83
CA ASP A 158 -56.20 3.95 -32.26
C ASP A 158 -56.79 5.10 -33.10
N GLY A 159 -57.31 6.14 -32.45
CA GLY A 159 -58.01 7.24 -33.10
C GLY A 159 -59.53 7.06 -33.18
N LYS A 160 -60.07 5.88 -32.83
CA LYS A 160 -61.51 5.60 -32.84
C LYS A 160 -61.99 5.04 -31.51
N GLU A 161 -61.30 4.05 -30.99
CA GLU A 161 -61.71 3.33 -29.79
C GLU A 161 -60.57 3.15 -28.80
N PHE A 162 -60.93 3.03 -27.53
CA PHE A 162 -60.00 2.65 -26.47
C PHE A 162 -60.02 1.14 -26.29
N LEU A 163 -58.83 0.55 -26.31
CA LEU A 163 -58.58 -0.79 -25.84
C LEU A 163 -57.83 -0.69 -24.51
N ASN A 164 -58.45 -1.17 -23.44
CA ASN A 164 -57.90 -1.11 -22.10
C ASN A 164 -57.23 -2.41 -21.71
N PHE A 165 -56.12 -2.28 -20.99
CA PHE A 165 -55.39 -3.39 -20.44
C PHE A 165 -55.21 -3.17 -18.94
N THR A 166 -55.74 -4.12 -18.17
CA THR A 166 -55.63 -4.18 -16.71
C THR A 166 -54.95 -5.47 -16.30
N THR A 167 -54.81 -5.67 -14.99
CA THR A 167 -54.41 -6.95 -14.41
C THR A 167 -55.26 -8.14 -14.87
N LYS A 168 -56.52 -7.93 -15.30
CA LYS A 168 -57.36 -9.00 -15.88
C LYS A 168 -56.92 -9.44 -17.27
N ASP A 169 -56.32 -8.51 -18.02
CA ASP A 169 -55.85 -8.70 -19.39
C ASP A 169 -54.38 -9.15 -19.43
N GLY A 170 -53.79 -9.30 -18.25
CA GLY A 170 -52.43 -9.77 -18.08
C GLY A 170 -51.42 -8.67 -17.76
N LEU A 171 -51.80 -7.44 -17.43
CA LEU A 171 -50.86 -6.42 -16.91
C LEU A 171 -50.37 -6.79 -15.50
N ALA A 172 -49.13 -6.44 -15.13
CA ALA A 172 -48.57 -6.83 -13.84
C ALA A 172 -49.21 -6.11 -12.65
N ASP A 173 -49.51 -4.82 -12.83
CA ASP A 173 -50.17 -3.95 -11.87
C ASP A 173 -50.82 -2.80 -12.65
N ASN A 174 -51.98 -2.36 -12.17
CA ASN A 174 -52.77 -1.30 -12.78
C ASN A 174 -52.10 0.07 -12.64
N ASN A 175 -51.24 0.27 -11.63
CA ASN A 175 -50.54 1.54 -11.42
C ASN A 175 -49.34 1.68 -12.37
N VAL A 176 -49.53 2.27 -13.54
CA VAL A 176 -48.50 2.40 -14.58
C VAL A 176 -47.82 3.76 -14.50
N LEU A 177 -46.51 3.77 -14.27
CA LEU A 177 -45.73 5.00 -14.03
C LEU A 177 -44.92 5.47 -15.23
N THR A 178 -44.48 4.54 -16.08
CA THR A 178 -43.64 4.85 -17.24
C THR A 178 -43.88 3.86 -18.37
N ILE A 179 -43.74 4.36 -19.60
CA ILE A 179 -43.91 3.58 -20.83
C ILE A 179 -42.63 3.77 -21.64
N HIS A 180 -42.08 2.67 -22.13
CA HIS A 180 -40.96 2.66 -23.06
C HIS A 180 -41.23 1.69 -24.19
N GLN A 181 -40.90 2.07 -25.43
CA GLN A 181 -40.98 1.17 -26.58
C GLN A 181 -39.57 0.84 -27.04
N ASP A 182 -39.29 -0.44 -27.24
CA ASP A 182 -38.04 -0.85 -27.87
C ASP A 182 -38.10 -0.70 -29.41
N PRO A 183 -36.94 -0.61 -30.09
CA PRO A 183 -36.86 -0.58 -31.55
C PRO A 183 -37.58 -1.69 -32.31
N ASP A 184 -37.85 -2.83 -31.66
CA ASP A 184 -38.57 -3.96 -32.25
C ASP A 184 -40.09 -3.77 -32.15
N GLY A 185 -40.54 -2.64 -31.58
CA GLY A 185 -41.93 -2.24 -31.43
C GLY A 185 -42.60 -2.74 -30.15
N VAL A 186 -41.87 -3.45 -29.28
CA VAL A 186 -42.40 -4.03 -28.05
C VAL A 186 -42.54 -2.96 -26.98
N MET A 187 -43.69 -2.97 -26.32
CA MET A 187 -44.01 -2.00 -25.27
C MET A 187 -43.62 -2.53 -23.89
N TRP A 188 -43.00 -1.69 -23.09
CA TRP A 188 -42.56 -1.95 -21.74
C TRP A 188 -43.21 -0.97 -20.77
N PHE A 189 -43.93 -1.51 -19.79
CA PHE A 189 -44.67 -0.74 -18.79
C PHE A 189 -44.05 -0.94 -17.42
N GLY A 190 -43.48 0.13 -16.86
CA GLY A 190 -43.00 0.15 -15.48
C GLY A 190 -44.16 0.44 -14.54
N THR A 191 -44.39 -0.45 -13.58
CA THR A 191 -45.51 -0.34 -12.63
C THR A 191 -45.02 0.02 -11.22
N PHE A 192 -45.93 0.50 -10.36
CA PHE A 192 -45.60 0.89 -8.98
C PHE A 192 -45.31 -0.30 -8.06
N GLY A 193 -46.06 -1.41 -8.17
CA GLY A 193 -45.89 -2.57 -7.29
C GLY A 193 -45.84 -3.94 -7.99
N GLY A 194 -46.21 -4.03 -9.28
CA GLY A 194 -46.27 -5.28 -10.04
C GLY A 194 -44.97 -5.70 -10.72
N GLY A 195 -43.97 -4.83 -10.80
CA GLY A 195 -42.76 -5.02 -11.60
C GLY A 195 -42.91 -4.44 -13.01
N VAL A 196 -42.49 -5.20 -14.03
CA VAL A 196 -42.47 -4.74 -15.43
C VAL A 196 -43.42 -5.60 -16.27
N SER A 197 -44.25 -4.96 -17.09
CA SER A 197 -45.07 -5.67 -18.09
C SER A 197 -44.52 -5.43 -19.49
N ARG A 198 -44.22 -6.50 -20.21
CA ARG A 198 -43.80 -6.48 -21.63
C ARG A 198 -44.98 -6.86 -22.50
N TYR A 199 -45.28 -6.08 -23.52
CA TYR A 199 -46.39 -6.31 -24.44
C TYR A 199 -45.88 -6.38 -25.88
N ASP A 200 -46.09 -7.54 -26.51
CA ASP A 200 -45.61 -7.85 -27.88
C ASP A 200 -46.64 -7.54 -28.98
N GLY A 201 -47.71 -6.80 -28.65
CA GLY A 201 -48.83 -6.56 -29.55
C GLY A 201 -49.95 -7.60 -29.48
N LYS A 202 -49.74 -8.73 -28.78
CA LYS A 202 -50.75 -9.80 -28.61
C LYS A 202 -51.01 -10.14 -27.17
N GLN A 203 -49.96 -10.27 -26.37
CA GLN A 203 -50.05 -10.73 -24.98
C GLN A 203 -49.10 -9.96 -24.08
N PHE A 204 -49.47 -9.88 -22.80
CA PHE A 204 -48.58 -9.42 -21.75
C PHE A 204 -47.74 -10.57 -21.21
N LEU A 205 -46.45 -10.29 -21.07
CA LEU A 205 -45.54 -11.07 -20.27
C LEU A 205 -45.10 -10.19 -19.09
N ASN A 206 -45.52 -10.57 -17.90
CA ASN A 206 -45.17 -9.85 -16.68
C ASN A 206 -43.95 -10.45 -16.04
N PHE A 207 -43.09 -9.58 -15.58
CA PHE A 207 -41.90 -9.92 -14.83
C PHE A 207 -42.05 -9.36 -13.41
N ALA A 208 -42.21 -10.27 -12.45
CA ALA A 208 -42.45 -9.96 -11.03
C ALA A 208 -41.50 -10.76 -10.12
N ALA A 209 -41.81 -10.81 -8.81
CA ALA A 209 -40.93 -11.41 -7.79
C ALA A 209 -40.59 -12.88 -8.05
N LYS A 210 -41.50 -13.61 -8.69
CA LYS A 210 -41.32 -15.01 -9.10
C LYS A 210 -40.35 -15.18 -10.27
N ASP A 211 -40.15 -14.14 -11.08
CA ASP A 211 -39.30 -14.11 -12.28
C ASP A 211 -37.94 -13.46 -12.00
N GLY A 212 -37.67 -13.15 -10.73
CA GLY A 212 -36.42 -12.55 -10.25
C GLY A 212 -36.52 -11.06 -9.93
N LEU A 213 -37.63 -10.38 -10.27
CA LEU A 213 -37.86 -8.94 -10.10
C LEU A 213 -38.63 -8.69 -8.78
N THR A 214 -37.97 -8.29 -7.68
CA THR A 214 -38.66 -8.04 -6.40
C THR A 214 -39.83 -7.04 -6.59
N ARG A 215 -40.88 -7.15 -5.76
CA ARG A 215 -42.03 -6.21 -5.80
C ARG A 215 -41.56 -4.79 -5.48
N CYS A 216 -41.23 -4.01 -6.51
CA CYS A 216 -40.72 -2.66 -6.34
C CYS A 216 -41.14 -1.74 -7.50
N ALA A 217 -41.15 -0.44 -7.22
CA ALA A 217 -41.44 0.58 -8.21
C ALA A 217 -40.30 0.67 -9.24
N ILE A 218 -40.65 0.53 -10.51
CA ILE A 218 -39.72 0.68 -11.62
C ILE A 218 -39.59 2.16 -11.94
N ARG A 219 -38.44 2.78 -11.61
CA ARG A 219 -38.25 4.23 -11.71
C ARG A 219 -37.48 4.67 -12.94
N ALA A 220 -36.62 3.80 -13.47
CA ALA A 220 -35.85 4.05 -14.68
C ALA A 220 -35.81 2.78 -15.54
N ILE A 221 -35.93 2.94 -16.86
CA ILE A 221 -35.79 1.87 -17.86
C ILE A 221 -34.76 2.35 -18.90
N HIS A 222 -33.76 1.53 -19.19
CA HIS A 222 -32.73 1.83 -20.18
C HIS A 222 -32.37 0.57 -21.01
N ARG A 223 -32.38 0.66 -22.34
CA ARG A 223 -31.91 -0.42 -23.22
C ARG A 223 -30.47 -0.14 -23.63
N ASP A 224 -29.58 -1.13 -23.52
CA ASP A 224 -28.25 -1.05 -24.13
C ASP A 224 -28.28 -1.45 -25.63
N PRO A 225 -27.30 -1.02 -26.45
CA PRO A 225 -27.20 -1.39 -27.86
C PRO A 225 -27.07 -2.89 -28.13
N ASP A 226 -26.66 -3.68 -27.13
CA ASP A 226 -26.60 -5.15 -27.21
C ASP A 226 -27.98 -5.78 -26.99
N GLY A 227 -29.00 -4.96 -26.74
CA GLY A 227 -30.41 -5.33 -26.61
C GLY A 227 -30.85 -5.62 -25.18
N MET A 228 -29.97 -5.49 -24.19
CA MET A 228 -30.26 -5.77 -22.78
C MET A 228 -31.06 -4.63 -22.17
N MET A 229 -32.06 -4.97 -21.36
CA MET A 229 -32.86 -3.98 -20.64
C MET A 229 -32.36 -3.84 -19.20
N TRP A 230 -32.20 -2.62 -18.74
CA TRP A 230 -31.77 -2.26 -17.40
C TRP A 230 -32.86 -1.49 -16.67
N PHE A 231 -33.12 -1.86 -15.42
CA PHE A 231 -34.19 -1.30 -14.61
C PHE A 231 -33.65 -0.82 -13.26
N GLY A 232 -33.90 0.45 -12.93
CA GLY A 232 -33.58 1.05 -11.65
C GLY A 232 -34.76 0.96 -10.70
N THR A 233 -34.53 0.47 -9.49
CA THR A 233 -35.59 0.17 -8.51
C THR A 233 -35.19 0.51 -7.09
N TRP A 234 -36.12 0.33 -6.14
CA TRP A 234 -35.85 0.51 -4.71
C TRP A 234 -35.15 -0.69 -4.06
N GLU A 235 -35.02 -1.80 -4.79
CA GLU A 235 -34.52 -3.08 -4.31
C GLU A 235 -33.31 -3.58 -5.11
N GLY A 236 -32.66 -2.69 -5.85
CA GLY A 236 -31.47 -2.96 -6.66
C GLY A 236 -31.59 -2.51 -8.12
N ALA A 237 -30.61 -2.89 -8.92
CA ALA A 237 -30.64 -2.76 -10.38
C ALA A 237 -30.91 -4.13 -11.00
N PHE A 238 -31.81 -4.19 -11.99
CA PHE A 238 -32.08 -5.41 -12.73
C PHE A 238 -31.58 -5.32 -14.16
N ARG A 239 -30.97 -6.39 -14.66
CA ARG A 239 -30.65 -6.56 -16.08
C ARG A 239 -31.46 -7.71 -16.65
N TYR A 240 -32.08 -7.50 -17.80
CA TYR A 240 -32.80 -8.50 -18.55
C TYR A 240 -32.11 -8.76 -19.89
N ASP A 241 -31.76 -10.01 -20.14
CA ASP A 241 -31.04 -10.44 -21.35
C ASP A 241 -31.94 -11.01 -22.46
N GLY A 242 -33.26 -10.82 -22.32
CA GLY A 242 -34.25 -11.45 -23.19
C GLY A 242 -34.69 -12.84 -22.72
N LYS A 243 -34.02 -13.44 -21.73
CA LYS A 243 -34.37 -14.76 -21.16
C LYS A 243 -34.61 -14.71 -19.66
N GLN A 244 -33.75 -14.04 -18.91
CA GLN A 244 -33.74 -14.03 -17.45
C GLN A 244 -33.39 -12.65 -16.88
N PHE A 245 -33.83 -12.41 -15.64
CA PHE A 245 -33.41 -11.26 -14.86
C PHE A 245 -32.20 -11.61 -14.01
N LEU A 246 -31.20 -10.74 -14.06
CA LEU A 246 -30.11 -10.71 -13.11
C LEU A 246 -30.34 -9.52 -12.17
N ASN A 247 -30.42 -9.79 -10.88
CA ASN A 247 -30.55 -8.77 -9.84
C ASN A 247 -29.17 -8.39 -9.31
N PHE A 248 -28.92 -7.10 -9.20
CA PHE A 248 -27.74 -6.54 -8.57
C PHE A 248 -28.13 -5.78 -7.32
N THR A 249 -27.66 -6.28 -6.19
CA THR A 249 -27.87 -5.73 -4.84
C THR A 249 -26.52 -5.41 -4.19
N PRO A 250 -26.49 -4.88 -2.95
CA PRO A 250 -25.25 -4.73 -2.20
C PRO A 250 -24.47 -6.03 -1.98
N LYS A 251 -25.11 -7.20 -2.06
CA LYS A 251 -24.40 -8.48 -2.01
C LYS A 251 -23.56 -8.74 -3.27
N ASP A 252 -23.97 -8.15 -4.39
CA ASP A 252 -23.31 -8.29 -5.70
C ASP A 252 -22.31 -7.17 -5.97
N GLY A 253 -22.22 -6.17 -5.06
CA GLY A 253 -21.26 -5.08 -5.11
C GLY A 253 -21.87 -3.70 -5.32
N LEU A 254 -23.19 -3.56 -5.44
CA LEU A 254 -23.86 -2.25 -5.53
C LEU A 254 -23.73 -1.47 -4.19
N PRO A 255 -23.64 -0.13 -4.16
CA PRO A 255 -23.44 0.60 -2.90
C PRO A 255 -24.72 0.71 -2.06
N ASP A 256 -25.89 0.67 -2.71
CA ASP A 256 -27.21 0.68 -2.06
C ASP A 256 -28.28 0.07 -2.98
N ASN A 257 -29.38 -0.41 -2.40
CA ASN A 257 -30.51 -0.96 -3.16
C ASN A 257 -31.29 0.11 -3.92
N PHE A 258 -31.28 1.36 -3.45
CA PHE A 258 -32.13 2.38 -4.02
C PHE A 258 -31.45 3.03 -5.23
N VAL A 259 -31.74 2.51 -6.42
CA VAL A 259 -31.18 2.95 -7.70
C VAL A 259 -32.09 3.97 -8.35
N LEU A 260 -31.65 5.23 -8.43
CA LEU A 260 -32.42 6.35 -8.97
C LEU A 260 -32.09 6.69 -10.42
N ALA A 261 -30.85 6.48 -10.83
CA ALA A 261 -30.37 6.83 -12.15
C ALA A 261 -29.53 5.70 -12.74
N ILE A 262 -29.71 5.45 -14.02
CA ILE A 262 -28.90 4.51 -14.81
C ILE A 262 -28.42 5.24 -16.05
N HIS A 263 -27.12 5.17 -16.32
CA HIS A 263 -26.52 5.75 -17.52
C HIS A 263 -25.51 4.77 -18.12
N ARG A 264 -25.54 4.60 -19.45
CA ARG A 264 -24.52 3.85 -20.18
C ARG A 264 -23.57 4.82 -20.84
N ASP A 265 -22.29 4.60 -20.59
CA ASP A 265 -21.21 5.29 -21.25
C ASP A 265 -21.02 4.81 -22.70
N PRO A 266 -20.45 5.64 -23.61
CA PRO A 266 -20.14 5.21 -24.98
C PRO A 266 -19.26 3.95 -25.06
N ASP A 267 -18.39 3.76 -24.06
CA ASP A 267 -17.51 2.59 -23.93
C ASP A 267 -18.24 1.32 -23.45
N GLY A 268 -19.56 1.40 -23.24
CA GLY A 268 -20.41 0.29 -22.80
C GLY A 268 -20.47 0.05 -21.29
N VAL A 269 -19.80 0.89 -20.51
CA VAL A 269 -19.80 0.85 -19.04
C VAL A 269 -21.13 1.37 -18.49
N MET A 270 -21.69 0.69 -17.50
CA MET A 270 -22.93 1.12 -16.86
C MET A 270 -22.62 1.88 -15.56
N TRP A 271 -23.34 2.98 -15.34
CA TRP A 271 -23.28 3.77 -14.12
C TRP A 271 -24.64 3.78 -13.41
N PHE A 272 -24.61 3.57 -12.10
CA PHE A 272 -25.79 3.49 -11.23
C PHE A 272 -25.68 4.54 -10.14
N GLY A 273 -26.62 5.47 -10.10
CA GLY A 273 -26.76 6.46 -9.03
C GLY A 273 -27.65 5.92 -7.93
N THR A 274 -27.15 5.91 -6.69
CA THR A 274 -27.88 5.39 -5.54
C THR A 274 -27.91 6.37 -4.37
N GLU A 275 -28.60 6.02 -3.27
CA GLU A 275 -28.58 6.81 -2.02
C GLU A 275 -27.22 6.86 -1.31
N ARG A 276 -26.34 5.86 -1.56
CA ARG A 276 -25.06 5.71 -0.86
C ARG A 276 -23.84 5.77 -1.75
N GLY A 277 -24.00 6.31 -2.96
CA GLY A 277 -22.90 6.64 -3.86
C GLY A 277 -23.28 6.47 -5.31
N VAL A 278 -22.25 6.45 -6.15
CA VAL A 278 -22.38 6.03 -7.55
C VAL A 278 -21.57 4.75 -7.76
N SER A 279 -22.06 3.87 -8.61
CA SER A 279 -21.37 2.63 -8.96
C SER A 279 -21.12 2.53 -10.44
N ARG A 280 -19.90 2.13 -10.80
CA ARG A 280 -19.49 1.77 -12.16
C ARG A 280 -19.50 0.26 -12.30
N TYR A 281 -20.15 -0.26 -13.33
CA TYR A 281 -20.17 -1.68 -13.67
C TYR A 281 -19.52 -1.90 -15.04
N ASP A 282 -18.45 -2.70 -15.07
CA ASP A 282 -17.69 -3.02 -16.27
C ASP A 282 -18.15 -4.30 -17.00
N GLY A 283 -19.31 -4.82 -16.62
CA GLY A 283 -19.83 -6.11 -17.12
C GLY A 283 -19.40 -7.31 -16.29
N LYS A 284 -18.45 -7.16 -15.36
CA LYS A 284 -17.99 -8.22 -14.44
C LYS A 284 -18.15 -7.84 -12.98
N GLN A 285 -17.78 -6.63 -12.61
CA GLN A 285 -17.73 -6.19 -11.22
C GLN A 285 -18.17 -4.73 -11.06
N PHE A 286 -18.63 -4.41 -9.85
CA PHE A 286 -18.95 -3.04 -9.45
C PHE A 286 -17.73 -2.35 -8.81
N SER A 287 -17.55 -1.08 -9.13
CA SER A 287 -16.61 -0.17 -8.48
C SER A 287 -17.41 1.00 -7.92
N ASN A 288 -17.45 1.10 -6.59
CA ASN A 288 -18.27 2.08 -5.89
C ASN A 288 -17.46 3.31 -5.55
N PHE A 289 -18.09 4.48 -5.71
CA PHE A 289 -17.50 5.77 -5.38
C PHE A 289 -18.43 6.52 -4.43
N THR A 290 -17.82 7.04 -3.36
CA THR A 290 -18.50 7.75 -2.27
C THR A 290 -17.80 9.08 -2.00
N THR A 291 -18.27 9.82 -1.01
CA THR A 291 -17.59 11.03 -0.52
C THR A 291 -16.15 10.81 -0.06
N LYS A 292 -15.76 9.57 0.28
CA LYS A 292 -14.36 9.22 0.59
C LYS A 292 -13.46 9.24 -0.63
N ASP A 293 -14.03 9.00 -1.81
CA ASP A 293 -13.31 8.93 -3.09
C ASP A 293 -13.24 10.29 -3.78
N GLY A 294 -14.13 11.22 -3.39
CA GLY A 294 -14.17 12.60 -3.89
C GLY A 294 -15.55 13.05 -4.39
N LEU A 295 -16.55 12.17 -4.37
CA LEU A 295 -17.95 12.52 -4.68
C LEU A 295 -18.45 13.61 -3.73
N ALA A 296 -19.16 14.62 -4.22
CA ALA A 296 -19.60 15.74 -3.39
C ALA A 296 -20.74 15.36 -2.43
N GLY A 297 -21.57 14.39 -2.79
CA GLY A 297 -22.67 13.88 -1.98
C GLY A 297 -23.03 12.45 -2.40
N ASN A 298 -23.33 11.58 -1.44
CA ASN A 298 -23.58 10.16 -1.71
C ASN A 298 -24.94 9.89 -2.37
N PHE A 299 -25.91 10.80 -2.24
CA PHE A 299 -27.23 10.61 -2.82
C PHE A 299 -27.27 11.09 -4.27
N VAL A 300 -27.08 10.19 -5.23
CA VAL A 300 -26.93 10.51 -6.65
C VAL A 300 -28.26 10.34 -7.39
N HIS A 301 -28.80 11.46 -7.88
CA HIS A 301 -30.13 11.55 -8.51
C HIS A 301 -30.11 11.62 -10.03
N ALA A 302 -29.03 12.13 -10.62
CA ALA A 302 -28.91 12.31 -12.06
C ALA A 302 -27.48 11.97 -12.49
N ILE A 303 -27.35 11.36 -13.67
CA ILE A 303 -26.07 10.99 -14.27
C ILE A 303 -26.08 11.40 -15.74
N HIS A 304 -25.03 12.10 -16.16
CA HIS A 304 -24.81 12.45 -17.57
C HIS A 304 -23.33 12.34 -17.89
N ARG A 305 -22.95 11.64 -18.96
CA ARG A 305 -21.59 11.68 -19.49
C ARG A 305 -21.53 12.62 -20.69
N SER A 306 -20.67 13.64 -20.62
CA SER A 306 -20.44 14.55 -21.74
C SER A 306 -19.56 13.89 -22.82
N PRO A 307 -19.64 14.34 -24.09
CA PRO A 307 -18.87 13.76 -25.21
C PRO A 307 -17.35 13.76 -25.02
N ASP A 308 -16.83 14.67 -24.22
CA ASP A 308 -15.41 14.76 -23.84
C ASP A 308 -14.99 13.71 -22.78
N GLY A 309 -15.91 12.85 -22.37
CA GLY A 309 -15.67 11.73 -21.47
C GLY A 309 -15.91 12.02 -19.98
N VAL A 310 -16.22 13.27 -19.61
CA VAL A 310 -16.45 13.63 -18.20
C VAL A 310 -17.83 13.19 -17.74
N LEU A 311 -17.87 12.55 -16.57
CA LEU A 311 -19.09 12.14 -15.90
C LEU A 311 -19.57 13.24 -14.96
N TRP A 312 -20.85 13.59 -15.08
CA TRP A 312 -21.55 14.58 -14.27
C TRP A 312 -22.61 13.91 -13.43
N LEU A 313 -22.56 14.15 -12.13
CA LEU A 313 -23.43 13.51 -11.16
C LEU A 313 -24.17 14.57 -10.35
N GLY A 314 -25.49 14.61 -10.50
CA GLY A 314 -26.36 15.45 -9.69
C GLY A 314 -26.57 14.80 -8.33
N THR A 315 -26.20 15.49 -7.26
CA THR A 315 -26.36 14.98 -5.90
C THR A 315 -27.49 15.70 -5.17
N PHE A 316 -28.25 14.98 -4.35
CA PHE A 316 -29.34 15.50 -3.54
C PHE A 316 -28.92 15.64 -2.08
N GLY A 317 -29.44 16.66 -1.37
CA GLY A 317 -29.11 16.88 0.04
C GLY A 317 -27.85 17.70 0.30
N GLY A 318 -27.42 18.54 -0.65
CA GLY A 318 -26.44 19.60 -0.40
C GLY A 318 -25.04 19.43 -1.02
N GLY A 319 -24.81 18.41 -1.86
CA GLY A 319 -23.50 18.16 -2.49
C GLY A 319 -23.27 18.90 -3.82
N GLY A 320 -24.31 19.40 -4.48
CA GLY A 320 -24.21 20.04 -5.80
C GLY A 320 -23.96 19.03 -6.93
N VAL A 321 -23.16 19.41 -7.92
CA VAL A 321 -22.79 18.55 -9.06
C VAL A 321 -21.37 18.03 -8.86
N SER A 322 -21.17 16.71 -8.93
CA SER A 322 -19.83 16.12 -8.97
C SER A 322 -19.38 15.86 -10.40
N LEU A 323 -18.10 16.07 -10.68
CA LEU A 323 -17.46 15.81 -11.97
C LEU A 323 -16.37 14.77 -11.78
N TYR A 324 -16.23 13.87 -12.74
CA TYR A 324 -15.20 12.83 -12.74
C TYR A 324 -14.71 12.51 -14.16
N ASP A 325 -13.39 12.50 -14.36
CA ASP A 325 -12.74 12.19 -15.65
C ASP A 325 -12.08 10.80 -15.69
N GLY A 326 -12.28 9.97 -14.65
CA GLY A 326 -11.56 8.70 -14.48
C GLY A 326 -10.35 8.78 -13.54
N ILE A 327 -9.84 9.98 -13.27
CA ILE A 327 -8.62 10.21 -12.48
C ILE A 327 -8.89 11.11 -11.26
N SER A 328 -9.57 12.23 -11.46
CA SER A 328 -9.82 13.27 -10.47
C SER A 328 -11.32 13.52 -10.29
N TRP A 329 -11.70 13.74 -9.03
CA TRP A 329 -13.04 14.15 -8.63
C TRP A 329 -13.04 15.64 -8.29
N THR A 330 -14.03 16.37 -8.79
CA THR A 330 -14.27 17.76 -8.40
C THR A 330 -15.76 18.03 -8.27
N SER A 331 -16.15 19.24 -7.84
CA SER A 331 -17.54 19.59 -7.66
C SER A 331 -17.86 21.05 -7.92
N ILE A 332 -19.09 21.29 -8.35
CA ILE A 332 -19.70 22.61 -8.51
C ILE A 332 -20.83 22.71 -7.49
N ASP A 333 -20.78 23.73 -6.63
CA ASP A 333 -21.80 24.02 -5.62
C ASP A 333 -22.18 25.51 -5.62
N THR A 334 -22.97 25.95 -4.65
CA THR A 334 -23.44 27.34 -4.55
C THR A 334 -22.33 28.37 -4.49
N ARG A 335 -21.13 28.01 -4.02
CA ARG A 335 -19.95 28.89 -4.03
C ARG A 335 -19.37 29.08 -5.43
N ASP A 336 -19.64 28.16 -6.35
CA ASP A 336 -19.24 28.22 -7.76
C ASP A 336 -20.29 28.89 -8.66
N GLY A 337 -21.44 29.26 -8.09
CA GLY A 337 -22.56 29.87 -8.81
C GLY A 337 -23.70 28.91 -9.14
N LEU A 338 -23.73 27.72 -8.55
CA LEU A 338 -24.91 26.85 -8.58
C LEU A 338 -26.04 27.51 -7.75
N PRO A 339 -27.30 27.53 -8.20
CA PRO A 339 -28.35 28.22 -7.47
C PRO A 339 -28.84 27.44 -6.24
N GLY A 340 -28.76 26.11 -6.28
CA GLY A 340 -29.07 25.22 -5.16
C GLY A 340 -28.20 23.97 -5.18
N ASN A 341 -27.94 23.39 -4.00
CA ASN A 341 -27.02 22.26 -3.87
C ASN A 341 -27.72 20.89 -3.95
N SER A 342 -29.03 20.83 -4.19
CA SER A 342 -29.71 19.58 -4.53
C SER A 342 -30.02 19.56 -6.02
N VAL A 343 -29.32 18.72 -6.77
CA VAL A 343 -29.41 18.65 -8.24
C VAL A 343 -30.27 17.45 -8.62
N LEU A 344 -31.41 17.73 -9.25
CA LEU A 344 -32.45 16.74 -9.57
C LEU A 344 -32.36 16.25 -11.02
N SER A 345 -31.83 17.07 -11.92
CA SER A 345 -31.71 16.73 -13.34
C SER A 345 -30.49 17.39 -13.97
N ILE A 346 -29.92 16.70 -14.97
CA ILE A 346 -28.81 17.18 -15.79
C ILE A 346 -29.17 16.90 -17.25
N LEU A 347 -29.01 17.91 -18.11
CA LEU A 347 -29.19 17.78 -19.55
C LEU A 347 -28.11 18.57 -20.28
N GLN A 348 -27.53 18.01 -21.33
CA GLN A 348 -26.64 18.76 -22.23
C GLN A 348 -27.40 19.21 -23.48
N ASP A 349 -27.26 20.49 -23.81
CA ASP A 349 -27.79 21.06 -25.05
C ASP A 349 -26.83 20.84 -26.24
N SER A 350 -27.32 20.99 -27.48
CA SER A 350 -26.48 20.82 -28.68
C SER A 350 -25.40 21.88 -28.84
N ASP A 351 -25.49 23.00 -28.13
CA ASP A 351 -24.42 24.01 -28.09
C ASP A 351 -23.34 23.60 -27.07
N GLY A 352 -23.50 22.45 -26.41
CA GLY A 352 -22.57 21.88 -25.47
C GLY A 352 -22.65 22.47 -24.06
N TYR A 353 -23.66 23.29 -23.75
CA TYR A 353 -23.91 23.70 -22.38
C TYR A 353 -24.65 22.61 -21.61
N LEU A 354 -24.32 22.49 -20.33
CA LEU A 354 -25.01 21.65 -19.37
C LEU A 354 -26.02 22.48 -18.60
N TRP A 355 -27.21 21.94 -18.45
CA TRP A 355 -28.30 22.51 -17.68
C TRP A 355 -28.51 21.68 -16.44
N PHE A 356 -28.49 22.35 -15.28
CA PHE A 356 -28.69 21.72 -13.98
C PHE A 356 -30.01 22.22 -13.40
N GLY A 357 -30.99 21.33 -13.25
CA GLY A 357 -32.20 21.59 -12.47
C GLY A 357 -31.93 21.31 -11.00
N THR A 358 -32.07 22.33 -10.16
CA THR A 358 -31.83 22.25 -8.72
C THR A 358 -33.09 22.57 -7.91
N ASP A 359 -33.03 22.35 -6.60
CA ASP A 359 -34.05 22.75 -5.64
C ASP A 359 -34.24 24.27 -5.54
N GLU A 360 -33.22 25.04 -5.92
CA GLU A 360 -33.19 26.50 -5.81
C GLU A 360 -32.84 27.25 -7.12
N GLY A 361 -32.73 26.58 -8.25
CA GLY A 361 -32.72 27.23 -9.57
C GLY A 361 -32.65 26.25 -10.71
N ILE A 362 -32.59 26.81 -11.91
CA ILE A 362 -31.73 26.24 -12.93
C ILE A 362 -30.53 27.13 -13.11
N THR A 363 -29.41 26.50 -13.41
CA THR A 363 -28.30 27.19 -14.03
C THR A 363 -27.84 26.45 -15.27
N ARG A 364 -27.19 27.23 -16.14
CA ARG A 364 -26.46 26.71 -17.26
C ARG A 364 -24.98 26.81 -16.99
N TYR A 365 -24.26 25.78 -17.38
CA TYR A 365 -22.83 25.67 -17.20
C TYR A 365 -22.16 25.28 -18.50
N ARG A 366 -21.01 25.88 -18.78
CA ARG A 366 -20.10 25.41 -19.82
C ARG A 366 -18.73 25.28 -19.18
N ARG A 367 -18.10 24.12 -19.35
CA ARG A 367 -16.70 23.95 -18.93
C ARG A 367 -15.86 25.01 -19.61
N ASN A 368 -15.05 25.70 -18.82
CA ASN A 368 -13.97 26.51 -19.37
C ASN A 368 -12.81 25.57 -19.63
N THR A 369 -12.35 25.44 -20.88
CA THR A 369 -11.28 24.49 -21.25
C THR A 369 -9.87 25.05 -21.14
N SER A 370 -9.71 26.30 -20.67
CA SER A 370 -8.40 26.92 -20.51
C SER A 370 -7.72 26.39 -19.23
N PRO A 371 -6.58 25.69 -19.31
CA PRO A 371 -5.96 25.09 -18.13
C PRO A 371 -5.40 26.14 -17.17
N PRO A 372 -5.30 25.83 -15.87
CA PRO A 372 -4.61 26.68 -14.90
C PRO A 372 -3.09 26.68 -15.16
N SER A 373 -2.36 27.63 -14.57
CA SER A 373 -0.90 27.62 -14.59
C SER A 373 -0.37 27.21 -13.23
N VAL A 374 0.53 26.22 -13.19
CA VAL A 374 1.20 25.77 -11.96
C VAL A 374 2.64 26.28 -11.92
N ARG A 375 3.15 26.55 -10.72
CA ARG A 375 4.57 26.84 -10.50
C ARG A 375 5.06 26.20 -9.21
N ILE A 376 6.33 25.84 -9.20
CA ILE A 376 7.03 25.47 -7.98
C ILE A 376 7.48 26.77 -7.31
N VAL A 377 7.11 26.94 -6.04
CA VAL A 377 7.34 28.15 -5.26
C VAL A 377 8.69 28.05 -4.54
N SER A 378 8.98 26.90 -3.95
CA SER A 378 10.21 26.68 -3.21
C SER A 378 10.57 25.20 -3.10
N VAL A 379 11.86 24.95 -2.88
CA VAL A 379 12.38 23.66 -2.42
C VAL A 379 13.01 23.91 -1.05
N THR A 380 12.63 23.15 -0.04
CA THR A 380 13.14 23.28 1.33
C THR A 380 13.79 21.98 1.77
N ALA A 381 15.01 22.09 2.30
CA ALA A 381 15.72 20.99 2.95
C ALA A 381 16.29 21.49 4.29
N ASP A 382 17.53 21.97 4.28
CA ASP A 382 18.18 22.70 5.37
C ASP A 382 17.73 24.16 5.45
N GLN A 383 17.52 24.76 4.29
CA GLN A 383 16.96 26.09 4.08
C GLN A 383 15.99 26.08 2.91
N THR A 384 15.26 27.18 2.72
CA THR A 384 14.28 27.35 1.64
C THR A 384 14.90 28.04 0.43
N TYR A 385 14.93 27.33 -0.69
CA TYR A 385 15.41 27.80 -2.00
C TYR A 385 14.22 28.25 -2.85
N ARG A 386 14.13 29.56 -3.14
CA ARG A 386 13.11 30.14 -4.04
C ARG A 386 13.61 30.33 -5.48
N ASN A 387 14.92 30.41 -5.66
CA ASN A 387 15.54 30.39 -6.99
C ASN A 387 15.83 28.93 -7.37
N LEU A 388 14.99 28.35 -8.22
CA LEU A 388 15.04 26.92 -8.55
C LEU A 388 16.29 26.54 -9.34
N ASP A 389 16.89 27.48 -10.09
CA ASP A 389 18.14 27.25 -10.82
C ASP A 389 19.38 27.21 -9.92
N ALA A 390 19.23 27.67 -8.66
CA ALA A 390 20.30 27.71 -7.66
C ALA A 390 20.14 26.64 -6.57
N VAL A 391 19.28 25.64 -6.78
CA VAL A 391 19.09 24.53 -5.83
C VAL A 391 20.37 23.68 -5.82
N PRO A 392 21.04 23.52 -4.66
CA PRO A 392 22.28 22.77 -4.58
C PRO A 392 22.02 21.26 -4.65
N ALA A 393 23.09 20.48 -4.73
CA ALA A 393 22.98 19.05 -4.51
C ALA A 393 22.71 18.75 -3.02
N PHE A 394 21.78 17.83 -2.75
CA PHE A 394 21.43 17.38 -1.41
C PHE A 394 22.06 16.04 -1.09
N THR A 395 22.24 15.74 0.19
CA THR A 395 22.75 14.45 0.64
C THR A 395 21.63 13.39 0.67
N SER A 396 21.91 12.16 0.24
CA SER A 396 20.98 11.02 0.37
C SER A 396 20.47 10.86 1.81
N GLY A 397 19.17 10.62 1.97
CA GLY A 397 18.50 10.57 3.28
C GLY A 397 18.02 11.93 3.80
N THR A 398 18.29 13.03 3.09
CA THR A 398 17.74 14.36 3.42
C THR A 398 16.26 14.43 3.02
N ARG A 399 15.40 14.87 3.95
CA ARG A 399 14.00 15.15 3.65
C ARG A 399 13.89 16.47 2.88
N ILE A 400 13.26 16.42 1.72
CA ILE A 400 13.04 17.57 0.84
C ILE A 400 11.54 17.83 0.76
N THR A 401 11.14 19.07 1.04
CA THR A 401 9.78 19.58 0.89
C THR A 401 9.73 20.51 -0.31
N ILE A 402 8.84 20.22 -1.27
CA ILE A 402 8.66 21.03 -2.47
C ILE A 402 7.31 21.71 -2.37
N GLU A 403 7.29 23.04 -2.31
CA GLU A 403 6.06 23.84 -2.28
C GLU A 403 5.71 24.30 -3.69
N TYR A 404 4.42 24.27 -4.00
CA TYR A 404 3.89 24.65 -5.31
C TYR A 404 2.54 25.34 -5.16
N ASP A 405 2.20 26.14 -6.16
CA ASP A 405 0.95 26.89 -6.20
C ASP A 405 0.46 27.03 -7.65
N ALA A 406 -0.83 27.29 -7.80
CA ALA A 406 -1.48 27.50 -9.08
C ALA A 406 -2.10 28.89 -9.17
N ILE A 407 -1.88 29.53 -10.32
CA ILE A 407 -2.62 30.71 -10.74
C ILE A 407 -3.91 30.22 -11.39
N ASP A 408 -4.96 30.14 -10.57
CA ASP A 408 -6.29 29.73 -10.97
C ASP A 408 -7.35 30.62 -10.29
N PHE A 409 -7.98 31.49 -11.08
CA PHE A 409 -9.03 32.40 -10.62
C PHE A 409 -10.44 31.79 -10.72
N LYS A 410 -10.58 30.61 -11.34
CA LYS A 410 -11.85 29.91 -11.53
C LYS A 410 -12.14 28.99 -10.36
N THR A 411 -11.10 28.36 -9.82
CA THR A 411 -11.23 27.40 -8.72
C THR A 411 -10.87 28.04 -7.40
N ILE A 412 -11.81 27.98 -6.45
CA ILE A 412 -11.56 28.39 -5.07
C ILE A 412 -10.42 27.55 -4.46
N PRO A 413 -9.55 28.13 -3.61
CA PRO A 413 -8.37 27.44 -3.08
C PRO A 413 -8.64 26.05 -2.48
N GLU A 414 -9.78 25.86 -1.80
CA GLU A 414 -10.16 24.61 -1.12
C GLU A 414 -10.52 23.46 -2.07
N LYS A 415 -10.79 23.79 -3.34
CA LYS A 415 -11.12 22.85 -4.41
C LYS A 415 -9.95 22.61 -5.38
N ARG A 416 -8.88 23.40 -5.28
CA ARG A 416 -7.69 23.20 -6.13
C ARG A 416 -7.05 21.86 -5.81
N GLN A 417 -6.65 21.17 -6.86
CA GLN A 417 -5.97 19.89 -6.75
C GLN A 417 -4.68 19.91 -7.53
N TYR A 418 -3.77 19.05 -7.11
CA TYR A 418 -2.47 18.87 -7.70
C TYR A 418 -2.19 17.39 -7.85
N ARG A 419 -1.44 17.02 -8.88
CA ARG A 419 -0.82 15.70 -8.94
C ARG A 419 0.66 15.87 -9.18
N CYS A 420 1.46 15.02 -8.56
CA CYS A 420 2.91 15.08 -8.63
C CYS A 420 3.50 13.74 -9.07
N ARG A 421 4.73 13.79 -9.58
CA ARG A 421 5.56 12.62 -9.82
C ARG A 421 7.02 12.96 -9.75
N ILE A 422 7.83 11.98 -9.41
CA ILE A 422 9.28 11.98 -9.61
C ILE A 422 9.56 11.11 -10.82
N LYS A 423 9.99 11.71 -11.93
CA LYS A 423 10.06 11.06 -13.26
C LYS A 423 10.86 9.75 -13.28
N GLU A 424 11.92 9.67 -12.48
CA GLU A 424 12.84 8.53 -12.43
C GLU A 424 12.41 7.44 -11.43
N ILE A 425 11.38 7.70 -10.62
CA ILE A 425 10.90 6.79 -9.57
C ILE A 425 9.48 6.30 -9.87
N ASP A 426 8.58 7.21 -10.22
CA ASP A 426 7.18 6.92 -10.44
C ASP A 426 6.94 6.53 -11.91
N SER A 427 6.27 5.40 -12.14
CA SER A 427 5.90 4.96 -13.49
C SER A 427 4.83 5.84 -14.15
N ASP A 428 4.02 6.50 -13.34
CA ASP A 428 2.96 7.42 -13.76
C ASP A 428 2.72 8.51 -12.70
N TRP A 429 1.86 9.48 -12.98
CA TRP A 429 1.42 10.50 -12.02
C TRP A 429 0.77 9.87 -10.79
N ARG A 430 1.13 10.38 -9.61
CA ARG A 430 0.47 10.00 -8.36
C ARG A 430 -0.98 10.52 -8.34
N ARG A 431 -1.80 9.92 -7.48
CA ARG A 431 -3.20 10.33 -7.33
C ARG A 431 -3.30 11.82 -6.98
N PRO A 432 -4.32 12.54 -7.51
CA PRO A 432 -4.58 13.92 -7.16
C PRO A 432 -4.71 14.13 -5.64
N MET A 433 -4.19 15.25 -5.17
CA MET A 433 -4.17 15.66 -3.77
C MET A 433 -4.44 17.16 -3.67
N LYS A 434 -4.94 17.61 -2.52
CA LYS A 434 -5.19 19.03 -2.23
C LYS A 434 -4.01 19.75 -1.59
N ALA A 435 -2.98 19.01 -1.15
CA ALA A 435 -1.85 19.64 -0.49
C ALA A 435 -1.03 20.46 -1.50
N THR A 436 -0.48 21.58 -1.04
CA THR A 436 0.35 22.51 -1.81
C THR A 436 1.84 22.28 -1.56
N SER A 437 2.18 21.17 -0.91
CA SER A 437 3.55 20.75 -0.67
C SER A 437 3.69 19.24 -0.86
N PHE A 438 4.90 18.82 -1.18
CA PHE A 438 5.26 17.41 -1.36
C PHE A 438 6.56 17.12 -0.60
N ASP A 439 6.47 16.18 0.33
CA ASP A 439 7.61 15.75 1.14
C ASP A 439 8.15 14.42 0.64
N TYR A 440 9.46 14.35 0.42
CA TYR A 440 10.12 13.12 -0.01
C TYR A 440 11.55 13.03 0.49
N THR A 441 11.99 11.81 0.80
CA THR A 441 13.37 11.50 1.18
C THR A 441 13.99 10.61 0.11
N PHE A 442 15.11 11.04 -0.46
CA PHE A 442 15.80 10.30 -1.51
C PHE A 442 16.89 9.41 -0.93
N ASP A 443 16.70 8.09 -0.98
CA ASP A 443 17.66 7.13 -0.41
C ASP A 443 18.85 6.85 -1.31
N LYS A 444 18.68 7.04 -2.62
CA LYS A 444 19.71 6.74 -3.63
C LYS A 444 20.28 8.03 -4.22
N PRO A 445 21.62 8.11 -4.38
CA PRO A 445 22.24 9.17 -5.16
C PRO A 445 21.79 9.12 -6.61
N GLY A 446 21.61 10.29 -7.24
CA GLY A 446 21.14 10.40 -8.61
C GLY A 446 20.58 11.79 -8.93
N ALA A 447 20.28 12.01 -10.21
CA ALA A 447 19.54 13.18 -10.66
C ALA A 447 18.05 12.81 -10.77
N TYR A 448 17.19 13.62 -10.19
CA TYR A 448 15.74 13.41 -10.15
C TYR A 448 15.01 14.64 -10.65
N THR A 449 13.90 14.43 -11.36
CA THR A 449 13.03 15.49 -11.83
C THR A 449 11.69 15.38 -11.12
N PHE A 450 11.41 16.31 -10.21
CA PHE A 450 10.08 16.45 -9.64
C PHE A 450 9.20 17.24 -10.60
N MET A 451 7.99 16.74 -10.87
CA MET A 451 7.00 17.39 -11.73
C MET A 451 5.67 17.51 -10.97
N VAL A 452 4.98 18.64 -11.17
CA VAL A 452 3.64 18.90 -10.60
C VAL A 452 2.72 19.49 -11.65
N GLN A 453 1.46 19.07 -11.64
CA GLN A 453 0.36 19.66 -12.42
C GLN A 453 -0.73 20.15 -11.48
N ALA A 454 -1.33 21.28 -11.80
CA ALA A 454 -2.57 21.73 -11.17
C ALA A 454 -3.78 21.24 -11.95
N ILE A 455 -4.87 20.99 -11.24
CA ILE A 455 -6.16 20.54 -11.76
C ILE A 455 -7.22 21.54 -11.27
N ASP A 456 -7.92 22.17 -12.20
CA ASP A 456 -8.99 23.12 -11.88
C ASP A 456 -10.35 22.44 -11.67
N ARG A 457 -11.36 23.22 -11.25
CA ARG A 457 -12.72 22.72 -11.00
C ARG A 457 -13.41 22.15 -12.23
N ASP A 458 -12.91 22.47 -13.43
CA ASP A 458 -13.41 22.01 -14.70
C ASP A 458 -12.64 20.78 -15.20
N LEU A 459 -11.76 20.19 -14.38
CA LEU A 459 -10.90 19.06 -14.75
C LEU A 459 -9.93 19.36 -15.91
N ASN A 460 -9.44 20.59 -15.99
CA ASN A 460 -8.32 20.93 -16.86
C ASN A 460 -7.00 20.75 -16.12
N TYR A 461 -6.04 20.13 -16.80
CA TYR A 461 -4.70 19.87 -16.27
C TYR A 461 -3.72 20.90 -16.83
N SER A 462 -2.94 21.53 -15.96
CA SER A 462 -1.89 22.46 -16.39
C SER A 462 -0.77 21.75 -17.14
N GLU A 463 0.00 22.51 -17.93
CA GLU A 463 1.36 22.08 -18.26
C GLU A 463 2.15 21.81 -16.96
N PRO A 464 3.00 20.77 -16.91
CA PRO A 464 3.71 20.42 -15.69
C PRO A 464 4.84 21.41 -15.39
N ALA A 465 4.87 21.94 -14.17
CA ALA A 465 6.08 22.60 -13.66
C ALA A 465 7.07 21.52 -13.19
N ALA A 466 8.36 21.74 -13.44
CA ALA A 466 9.42 20.80 -13.09
C ALA A 466 10.59 21.47 -12.37
N VAL A 467 11.23 20.74 -11.46
CA VAL A 467 12.50 21.12 -10.84
C VAL A 467 13.44 19.91 -10.84
N SER A 468 14.71 20.16 -11.17
CA SER A 468 15.76 19.14 -11.12
C SER A 468 16.41 19.14 -9.75
N LEU A 469 16.57 17.96 -9.16
CA LEU A 469 17.18 17.74 -7.85
C LEU A 469 18.36 16.80 -8.02
N THR A 470 19.53 17.19 -7.52
CA THR A 470 20.72 16.33 -7.52
C THR A 470 20.93 15.78 -6.12
N ILE A 471 20.97 14.46 -5.98
CA ILE A 471 21.20 13.76 -4.71
C ILE A 471 22.59 13.12 -4.75
N GLN A 472 23.43 13.49 -3.80
CA GLN A 472 24.79 12.97 -3.63
C GLN A 472 24.83 11.92 -2.50
N PRO A 473 25.78 10.98 -2.54
CA PRO A 473 25.98 10.03 -1.45
C PRO A 473 26.34 10.76 -0.15
N ASP A 474 25.86 10.26 0.98
CA ASP A 474 26.29 10.75 2.30
C ASP A 474 27.80 10.61 2.48
N PRO A 475 28.55 11.72 2.68
CA PRO A 475 29.99 11.70 2.89
C PRO A 475 30.43 10.75 4.02
N LYS A 476 29.62 10.61 5.07
CA LYS A 476 29.90 9.68 6.17
C LYS A 476 29.78 8.23 5.73
N LEU A 477 28.79 7.91 4.90
CA LEU A 477 28.63 6.58 4.31
C LEU A 477 29.80 6.26 3.38
N VAL A 478 30.24 7.23 2.58
CA VAL A 478 31.41 7.06 1.70
C VAL A 478 32.69 6.82 2.52
N SER A 479 32.92 7.59 3.58
CA SER A 479 34.10 7.40 4.44
C SER A 479 34.04 6.08 5.21
N MET A 480 32.87 5.71 5.74
CA MET A 480 32.67 4.44 6.43
C MET A 480 32.84 3.24 5.50
N GLN A 481 32.39 3.32 4.25
CA GLN A 481 32.61 2.27 3.25
C GLN A 481 34.08 2.15 2.86
N ALA A 482 34.79 3.28 2.74
CA ALA A 482 36.23 3.28 2.50
C ALA A 482 36.99 2.67 3.69
N GLU A 483 36.62 3.00 4.92
CA GLU A 483 37.18 2.43 6.15
C GLU A 483 36.86 0.93 6.28
N LEU A 484 35.63 0.51 5.98
CA LEU A 484 35.24 -0.90 5.94
C LEU A 484 36.06 -1.69 4.91
N ASN A 485 36.27 -1.13 3.72
CA ASN A 485 37.09 -1.75 2.68
C ASN A 485 38.57 -1.82 3.07
N TYR A 486 39.08 -0.78 3.75
CA TYR A 486 40.43 -0.76 4.33
C TYR A 486 40.58 -1.84 5.42
N LEU A 487 39.67 -1.89 6.39
CA LEU A 487 39.66 -2.89 7.46
C LEU A 487 39.48 -4.33 6.94
N ARG A 488 38.66 -4.53 5.91
CA ARG A 488 38.52 -5.84 5.25
C ARG A 488 39.82 -6.28 4.58
N ARG A 489 40.56 -5.34 3.98
CA ARG A 489 41.86 -5.60 3.35
C ARG A 489 42.93 -5.93 4.39
N GLU A 490 42.98 -5.18 5.49
CA GLU A 490 43.87 -5.45 6.63
C GLU A 490 43.56 -6.80 7.32
N ALA A 491 42.28 -7.13 7.48
CA ALA A 491 41.86 -8.44 7.98
C ALA A 491 42.27 -9.58 7.03
N GLY A 492 42.15 -9.39 5.71
CA GLY A 492 42.63 -10.35 4.72
C GLY A 492 44.12 -10.64 4.83
N GLU A 493 44.95 -9.61 5.06
CA GLU A 493 46.40 -9.76 5.21
C GLU A 493 46.80 -10.57 6.47
N LYS A 494 46.04 -10.40 7.57
CA LYS A 494 46.27 -11.11 8.85
C LYS A 494 45.99 -12.62 8.79
N TYR A 495 45.08 -13.06 7.92
CA TYR A 495 44.62 -14.46 7.84
C TYR A 495 45.07 -15.18 6.56
N HIS A 496 46.16 -14.73 5.93
CA HIS A 496 46.80 -15.47 4.85
C HIS A 496 47.31 -16.84 5.30
N PHE A 497 47.26 -17.78 4.36
CA PHE A 497 47.69 -19.18 4.53
C PHE A 497 49.13 -19.32 5.07
N GLU A 498 49.98 -18.34 4.79
CA GLU A 498 51.38 -18.26 5.23
C GLU A 498 51.54 -18.04 6.75
N ASN A 499 50.50 -17.54 7.43
CA ASN A 499 50.52 -17.27 8.88
C ASN A 499 50.21 -18.50 9.75
N ILE A 500 49.90 -19.67 9.16
CA ILE A 500 49.72 -20.93 9.91
C ILE A 500 51.08 -21.60 10.03
N ILE A 501 51.76 -21.46 11.15
CA ILE A 501 53.18 -21.83 11.30
C ILE A 501 53.35 -23.29 11.72
N GLY A 502 54.24 -24.00 11.03
CA GLY A 502 54.67 -25.36 11.35
C GLY A 502 55.24 -26.10 10.14
N ARG A 503 56.02 -27.15 10.41
CA ARG A 503 56.71 -28.02 9.44
C ARG A 503 56.44 -29.52 9.66
N SER A 504 55.84 -29.90 10.78
CA SER A 504 55.49 -31.29 11.12
C SER A 504 54.63 -31.94 10.03
N ALA A 505 54.68 -33.27 9.92
CA ALA A 505 53.82 -34.00 8.98
C ALA A 505 52.33 -33.74 9.25
N ALA A 506 51.94 -33.64 10.53
CA ALA A 506 50.57 -33.44 10.95
C ALA A 506 50.02 -32.06 10.52
N ILE A 507 50.78 -30.97 10.69
CA ILE A 507 50.33 -29.63 10.28
C ILE A 507 50.35 -29.45 8.76
N ARG A 508 51.25 -30.14 8.04
CA ARG A 508 51.23 -30.19 6.56
C ARG A 508 49.97 -30.87 6.03
N GLN A 509 49.50 -31.93 6.68
CA GLN A 509 48.24 -32.57 6.34
C GLN A 509 47.04 -31.63 6.58
N VAL A 510 47.03 -30.90 7.70
CA VAL A 510 46.01 -29.87 7.96
C VAL A 510 46.02 -28.81 6.87
N ARG A 511 47.18 -28.27 6.48
CA ARG A 511 47.31 -27.31 5.38
C ARG A 511 46.76 -27.84 4.06
N ALA A 512 47.08 -29.08 3.69
CA ALA A 512 46.58 -29.71 2.46
C ALA A 512 45.05 -29.90 2.48
N LEU A 513 44.46 -30.20 3.64
CA LEU A 513 43.00 -30.26 3.81
C LEU A 513 42.37 -28.87 3.73
N MET A 514 43.02 -27.85 4.28
CA MET A 514 42.56 -26.46 4.19
C MET A 514 42.53 -25.95 2.75
N GLU A 515 43.57 -26.20 1.94
CA GLU A 515 43.61 -25.83 0.51
C GLU A 515 42.40 -26.40 -0.23
N LYS A 516 42.11 -27.69 -0.04
CA LYS A 516 40.94 -28.34 -0.64
C LYS A 516 39.62 -27.77 -0.09
N ALA A 517 39.57 -27.45 1.20
CA ALA A 517 38.38 -26.86 1.80
C ALA A 517 38.07 -25.48 1.19
N ILE A 518 39.08 -24.64 0.99
CA ILE A 518 38.94 -23.26 0.48
C ILE A 518 38.07 -23.21 -0.79
N ASP A 519 38.37 -24.06 -1.77
CA ASP A 519 37.70 -24.08 -3.09
C ASP A 519 36.38 -24.87 -3.10
N SER A 520 36.19 -25.80 -2.18
CA SER A 520 35.06 -26.75 -2.22
C SER A 520 33.68 -26.12 -1.96
N GLY A 521 33.62 -24.99 -1.24
CA GLY A 521 32.37 -24.40 -0.76
C GLY A 521 31.58 -25.26 0.24
N LEU A 522 32.10 -26.42 0.66
CA LEU A 522 31.46 -27.36 1.57
C LEU A 522 31.45 -26.86 3.02
N ILE A 523 30.60 -27.50 3.84
CA ILE A 523 30.60 -27.34 5.30
C ILE A 523 31.89 -27.94 5.85
N VAL A 524 32.62 -27.16 6.64
CA VAL A 524 33.89 -27.58 7.24
C VAL A 524 33.69 -27.77 8.75
N LEU A 525 34.06 -28.93 9.27
CA LEU A 525 34.05 -29.22 10.71
C LEU A 525 35.49 -29.29 11.22
N ILE A 526 35.88 -28.36 12.07
CA ILE A 526 37.23 -28.29 12.65
C ILE A 526 37.19 -28.84 14.08
N THR A 527 37.92 -29.92 14.33
CA THR A 527 38.03 -30.54 15.65
C THR A 527 39.44 -30.37 16.22
N GLY A 528 39.57 -30.37 17.53
CA GLY A 528 40.87 -30.30 18.21
C GLY A 528 40.76 -29.69 19.60
N GLU A 529 41.77 -29.90 20.43
CA GLU A 529 41.76 -29.40 21.82
C GLU A 529 41.67 -27.87 21.90
N THR A 530 41.31 -27.37 23.08
CA THR A 530 41.31 -25.94 23.37
C THR A 530 42.73 -25.38 23.20
N GLY A 531 42.85 -24.23 22.52
CA GLY A 531 44.14 -23.56 22.32
C GLY A 531 45.02 -24.09 21.17
N THR A 532 44.53 -25.01 20.33
CA THR A 532 45.27 -25.56 19.18
C THR A 532 45.31 -24.67 17.93
N GLY A 533 44.48 -23.61 17.86
CA GLY A 533 44.40 -22.68 16.74
C GLY A 533 43.22 -22.87 15.77
N LYS A 534 42.13 -23.52 16.20
CA LYS A 534 40.93 -23.77 15.36
C LYS A 534 40.37 -22.50 14.69
N GLU A 535 40.22 -21.42 15.45
CA GLU A 535 39.70 -20.15 14.97
C GLU A 535 40.57 -19.54 13.85
N LEU A 536 41.90 -19.65 13.98
CA LEU A 536 42.85 -19.19 12.96
C LEU A 536 42.64 -19.97 11.65
N VAL A 537 42.50 -21.30 11.75
CA VAL A 537 42.23 -22.16 10.60
C VAL A 537 40.90 -21.79 9.93
N ALA A 538 39.86 -21.59 10.71
CA ALA A 538 38.55 -21.25 10.19
C ALA A 538 38.51 -19.90 9.46
N LYS A 539 39.13 -18.87 10.06
CA LYS A 539 39.25 -17.53 9.45
C LYS A 539 40.11 -17.57 8.18
N ALA A 540 41.19 -18.34 8.18
CA ALA A 540 42.02 -18.54 6.99
C ALA A 540 41.22 -19.21 5.84
N ILE A 541 40.36 -20.19 6.12
CA ILE A 541 39.52 -20.81 5.08
C ILE A 541 38.58 -19.77 4.45
N HIS A 542 37.95 -18.90 5.24
CA HIS A 542 37.06 -17.86 4.71
C HIS A 542 37.81 -16.83 3.85
N HIS A 543 38.89 -16.23 4.39
CA HIS A 543 39.61 -15.13 3.74
C HIS A 543 40.36 -15.53 2.47
N ASN A 544 40.62 -16.82 2.27
CA ASN A 544 41.23 -17.34 1.04
C ASN A 544 40.19 -17.96 0.08
N SER A 545 38.91 -17.98 0.42
CA SER A 545 37.84 -18.54 -0.42
C SER A 545 37.25 -17.53 -1.42
N PRO A 546 36.43 -17.98 -2.40
CA PRO A 546 35.66 -17.09 -3.25
C PRO A 546 34.74 -16.13 -2.47
N ARG A 547 34.39 -16.46 -1.22
CA ARG A 547 33.56 -15.64 -0.32
C ARG A 547 34.34 -14.62 0.49
N LYS A 548 35.64 -14.40 0.24
CA LYS A 548 36.51 -13.49 1.02
C LYS A 548 36.02 -12.03 1.13
N ASN A 549 35.22 -11.58 0.18
CA ASN A 549 34.66 -10.22 0.15
C ASN A 549 33.24 -10.15 0.76
N HIS A 550 32.69 -11.28 1.20
CA HIS A 550 31.37 -11.41 1.81
C HIS A 550 31.44 -11.46 3.33
N PRO A 551 30.33 -11.26 4.07
CA PRO A 551 30.34 -11.27 5.53
C PRO A 551 30.85 -12.59 6.11
N LEU A 552 31.72 -12.50 7.13
CA LEU A 552 32.05 -13.58 8.05
C LEU A 552 31.41 -13.25 9.40
N LEU A 553 30.33 -13.94 9.75
CA LEU A 553 29.66 -13.78 11.04
C LEU A 553 30.02 -14.95 11.96
N GLU A 554 30.17 -14.68 13.24
CA GLU A 554 30.64 -15.66 14.23
C GLU A 554 29.64 -15.76 15.39
N LEU A 555 29.35 -16.99 15.81
CA LEU A 555 28.61 -17.29 17.02
C LEU A 555 29.37 -18.32 17.85
N ASN A 556 29.72 -17.95 19.08
CA ASN A 556 30.23 -18.88 20.06
C ASN A 556 29.07 -19.48 20.87
N CYS A 557 28.85 -20.78 20.72
CA CYS A 557 27.72 -21.48 21.34
C CYS A 557 27.92 -21.77 22.83
N GLY A 558 29.16 -21.72 23.34
CA GLY A 558 29.48 -21.91 24.76
C GLY A 558 29.41 -20.63 25.60
N ALA A 559 29.62 -19.45 24.97
CA ALA A 559 29.63 -18.16 25.65
C ALA A 559 28.27 -17.44 25.65
N ALA A 560 27.41 -17.74 24.67
CA ALA A 560 26.09 -17.11 24.55
C ALA A 560 25.06 -17.73 25.53
N PRO A 561 24.13 -16.94 26.10
CA PRO A 561 23.01 -17.49 26.87
C PRO A 561 22.19 -18.47 26.03
N LYS A 562 21.95 -19.68 26.55
CA LYS A 562 21.33 -20.79 25.79
C LYS A 562 20.00 -20.40 25.16
N GLU A 563 19.21 -19.58 25.86
CA GLU A 563 17.89 -19.12 25.47
C GLU A 563 17.94 -18.14 24.28
N LEU A 564 19.08 -17.48 24.05
CA LEU A 564 19.26 -16.48 23.00
C LEU A 564 19.95 -17.03 21.74
N ILE A 565 20.53 -18.23 21.80
CA ILE A 565 21.23 -18.84 20.66
C ILE A 565 20.29 -18.99 19.46
N SER A 566 19.11 -19.58 19.66
CA SER A 566 18.10 -19.74 18.60
C SER A 566 17.67 -18.40 17.99
N SER A 567 17.35 -17.41 18.83
CA SER A 567 16.92 -16.09 18.38
C SER A 567 18.02 -15.34 17.62
N THR A 568 19.27 -15.50 18.05
CA THR A 568 20.43 -14.88 17.39
C THR A 568 20.72 -15.54 16.03
N LEU A 569 20.65 -16.87 15.94
CA LEU A 569 20.89 -17.59 14.68
C LEU A 569 19.79 -17.36 13.65
N PHE A 570 18.53 -17.55 14.05
CA PHE A 570 17.42 -17.65 13.10
C PHE A 570 16.58 -16.38 13.00
N GLY A 571 16.71 -15.45 13.96
CA GLY A 571 15.84 -14.28 14.06
C GLY A 571 14.45 -14.63 14.58
N HIS A 572 13.64 -13.61 14.84
CA HIS A 572 12.28 -13.79 15.33
C HIS A 572 11.34 -12.68 14.86
N ARG A 573 10.04 -12.99 14.82
CA ARG A 573 8.98 -12.00 14.71
C ARG A 573 8.54 -11.51 16.09
N LYS A 574 8.02 -10.28 16.14
CA LYS A 574 7.38 -9.71 17.31
C LYS A 574 6.30 -10.65 17.82
N GLY A 575 6.36 -10.98 19.11
CA GLY A 575 5.41 -11.89 19.76
C GLY A 575 5.75 -13.39 19.64
N ALA A 576 6.89 -13.77 19.06
CA ALA A 576 7.30 -15.18 18.95
C ALA A 576 7.56 -15.86 20.31
N PHE A 577 7.99 -15.11 21.32
CA PHE A 577 8.19 -15.57 22.70
C PHE A 577 8.09 -14.38 23.68
N THR A 578 8.03 -14.67 24.98
CA THR A 578 8.02 -13.64 26.04
C THR A 578 9.32 -12.82 26.02
N GLY A 579 9.24 -11.56 25.60
CA GLY A 579 10.39 -10.66 25.43
C GLY A 579 10.68 -10.26 23.97
N ALA A 580 9.99 -10.84 22.98
CA ALA A 580 10.08 -10.49 21.57
C ALA A 580 9.26 -9.21 21.24
N HIS A 581 9.73 -8.05 21.67
CA HIS A 581 9.02 -6.77 21.51
C HIS A 581 9.05 -6.19 20.09
N GLU A 582 10.00 -6.64 19.26
CA GLU A 582 10.23 -6.20 17.88
C GLU A 582 10.68 -7.37 17.00
N ASP A 583 10.66 -7.16 15.69
CA ASP A 583 11.22 -8.12 14.73
C ASP A 583 12.75 -8.05 14.74
N ARG A 584 13.42 -9.20 14.70
CA ARG A 584 14.89 -9.25 14.66
C ARG A 584 15.39 -10.20 13.59
N ILE A 585 16.32 -9.70 12.78
CA ILE A 585 17.04 -10.47 11.75
C ILE A 585 18.07 -11.38 12.42
N GLY A 586 18.12 -12.66 12.00
CA GLY A 586 19.07 -13.65 12.49
C GLY A 586 20.40 -13.65 11.72
N LEU A 587 21.42 -14.29 12.29
CA LEU A 587 22.75 -14.41 11.67
C LEU A 587 22.73 -15.15 10.32
N PHE A 588 21.83 -16.12 10.11
CA PHE A 588 21.72 -16.79 8.81
C PHE A 588 21.29 -15.83 7.70
N GLU A 589 20.33 -14.96 7.99
CA GLU A 589 19.85 -13.96 7.02
C GLU A 589 20.92 -12.87 6.81
N ALA A 590 21.55 -12.41 7.88
CA ALA A 590 22.63 -11.42 7.82
C ALA A 590 23.91 -11.94 7.12
N ALA A 591 24.15 -13.25 7.16
CA ALA A 591 25.30 -13.90 6.52
C ALA A 591 25.03 -14.37 5.09
N SER A 592 23.89 -14.03 4.47
CA SER A 592 23.54 -14.49 3.12
C SER A 592 24.61 -14.10 2.09
N GLY A 593 25.05 -15.06 1.28
CA GLY A 593 26.21 -14.95 0.37
C GLY A 593 27.59 -15.08 1.04
N GLY A 594 27.64 -15.09 2.38
CA GLY A 594 28.85 -15.10 3.20
C GLY A 594 29.14 -16.44 3.89
N THR A 595 29.78 -16.38 5.06
CA THR A 595 30.16 -17.53 5.89
C THR A 595 29.72 -17.32 7.34
N LEU A 596 29.14 -18.35 7.94
CA LEU A 596 28.79 -18.39 9.36
C LEU A 596 29.74 -19.35 10.09
N LEU A 597 30.48 -18.81 11.05
CA LEU A 597 31.38 -19.52 11.94
C LEU A 597 30.63 -19.91 13.22
N LEU A 598 30.51 -21.22 13.48
CA LEU A 598 29.89 -21.75 14.68
C LEU A 598 30.98 -22.31 15.59
N ASP A 599 31.40 -21.53 16.58
CA ASP A 599 32.39 -21.95 17.58
C ASP A 599 31.71 -22.72 18.71
N GLU A 600 32.42 -23.71 19.24
CA GLU A 600 31.97 -24.66 20.26
C GLU A 600 30.60 -25.29 19.93
N ILE A 601 30.42 -25.78 18.70
CA ILE A 601 29.13 -26.35 18.24
C ILE A 601 28.60 -27.49 19.13
N GLY A 602 29.49 -28.20 19.83
CA GLY A 602 29.12 -29.24 20.80
C GLY A 602 28.42 -28.73 22.07
N ASP A 603 28.37 -27.41 22.29
CA ASP A 603 27.64 -26.76 23.39
C ASP A 603 26.27 -26.21 22.97
N MET A 604 25.89 -26.37 21.70
CA MET A 604 24.60 -25.91 21.19
C MET A 604 23.43 -26.67 21.84
N PRO A 605 22.39 -25.98 22.34
CA PRO A 605 21.17 -26.61 22.86
C PRO A 605 20.47 -27.52 21.85
N LEU A 606 19.89 -28.64 22.31
CA LEU A 606 19.26 -29.66 21.45
C LEU A 606 18.12 -29.12 20.59
N ASP A 607 17.34 -28.18 21.10
CA ASP A 607 16.25 -27.49 20.40
C ASP A 607 16.78 -26.62 19.25
N THR A 608 17.91 -25.94 19.46
CA THR A 608 18.60 -25.17 18.42
C THR A 608 19.16 -26.10 17.34
N GLN A 609 19.71 -27.26 17.71
CA GLN A 609 20.24 -28.25 16.78
C GLN A 609 19.20 -28.72 15.75
N ILE A 610 17.93 -28.83 16.14
CA ILE A 610 16.82 -29.21 15.23
C ILE A 610 16.64 -28.15 14.13
N HIS A 611 16.62 -26.88 14.52
CA HIS A 611 16.42 -25.78 13.58
C HIS A 611 17.64 -25.62 12.67
N LEU A 612 18.85 -25.80 13.23
CA LEU A 612 20.08 -25.80 12.43
C LEU A 612 20.04 -26.91 11.38
N LEU A 613 19.69 -28.13 11.75
CA LEU A 613 19.58 -29.25 10.82
C LEU A 613 18.64 -28.93 9.65
N ARG A 614 17.45 -28.38 9.91
CA ARG A 614 16.50 -27.97 8.87
C ARG A 614 17.08 -26.96 7.89
N VAL A 615 17.76 -25.92 8.39
CA VAL A 615 18.41 -24.93 7.54
C VAL A 615 19.50 -25.56 6.67
N LEU A 616 20.28 -26.51 7.22
CA LEU A 616 21.32 -27.22 6.46
C LEU A 616 20.76 -28.19 5.41
N GLU A 617 19.58 -28.76 5.63
CA GLU A 617 18.92 -29.69 4.70
C GLU A 617 18.18 -28.95 3.59
N GLU A 618 17.34 -27.98 3.96
CA GLU A 618 16.41 -27.32 3.05
C GLU A 618 17.02 -26.07 2.37
N ARG A 619 18.14 -25.56 2.88
CA ARG A 619 18.72 -24.24 2.51
C ARG A 619 17.72 -23.08 2.65
N LYS A 620 16.75 -23.26 3.55
CA LYS A 620 15.70 -22.31 3.84
C LYS A 620 15.72 -21.95 5.30
N LEU A 621 15.62 -20.66 5.57
CA LEU A 621 15.54 -20.10 6.90
C LEU A 621 14.08 -19.79 7.24
N GLN A 622 13.64 -20.25 8.41
CA GLN A 622 12.37 -19.86 9.01
C GLN A 622 12.66 -19.11 10.30
N ARG A 623 12.19 -17.87 10.41
CA ARG A 623 12.31 -17.09 11.66
C ARG A 623 11.45 -17.71 12.75
N LEU A 624 11.85 -17.56 14.00
CA LEU A 624 11.05 -18.03 15.13
C LEU A 624 9.70 -17.30 15.16
N GLY A 625 8.60 -18.07 15.20
CA GLY A 625 7.23 -17.54 15.21
C GLY A 625 6.66 -17.16 13.84
N GLU A 626 7.36 -17.45 12.74
CA GLU A 626 6.94 -17.14 11.38
C GLU A 626 6.79 -18.42 10.54
N HIS A 627 5.81 -18.51 9.65
CA HIS A 627 5.60 -19.67 8.76
C HIS A 627 6.20 -19.50 7.36
N ILE A 628 6.81 -18.35 7.09
CA ILE A 628 7.41 -18.02 5.80
C ILE A 628 8.87 -18.47 5.80
N SER A 629 9.25 -19.26 4.79
CA SER A 629 10.62 -19.70 4.56
C SER A 629 11.35 -18.75 3.60
N LEU A 630 12.58 -18.38 3.92
CA LEU A 630 13.47 -17.54 3.10
C LEU A 630 14.62 -18.39 2.55
N ASP A 631 14.92 -18.29 1.25
CA ASP A 631 16.11 -18.95 0.70
C ASP A 631 17.38 -18.26 1.22
N VAL A 632 18.32 -19.06 1.75
CA VAL A 632 19.58 -18.56 2.31
C VAL A 632 20.78 -19.33 1.75
N ASP A 633 21.78 -18.60 1.28
CA ASP A 633 23.04 -19.18 0.78
C ASP A 633 24.21 -18.83 1.72
N VAL A 634 24.42 -19.65 2.75
CA VAL A 634 25.46 -19.42 3.77
C VAL A 634 26.39 -20.63 3.85
N ARG A 635 27.70 -20.38 3.77
CA ARG A 635 28.71 -21.42 4.03
C ARG A 635 28.90 -21.59 5.54
N ILE A 636 28.93 -22.82 6.03
CA ILE A 636 29.13 -23.11 7.46
C ILE A 636 30.55 -23.61 7.72
N ILE A 637 31.19 -23.03 8.73
CA ILE A 637 32.42 -23.57 9.33
C ILE A 637 32.13 -23.77 10.82
N ALA A 638 32.13 -25.02 11.28
CA ALA A 638 31.84 -25.38 12.67
C ALA A 638 33.12 -25.81 13.37
N MET A 639 33.27 -25.45 14.65
CA MET A 639 34.44 -25.78 15.46
C MET A 639 34.03 -26.40 16.80
N THR A 640 34.78 -27.39 17.26
CA THR A 640 34.54 -28.03 18.56
C THR A 640 35.81 -28.61 19.17
N ASN A 641 35.86 -28.65 20.49
CA ASN A 641 36.85 -29.40 21.27
C ASN A 641 36.28 -30.71 21.85
N ARG A 642 34.97 -30.95 21.71
CA ARG A 642 34.30 -32.17 22.14
C ARG A 642 34.26 -33.21 21.04
N ASP A 643 34.26 -34.46 21.46
CA ASP A 643 34.00 -35.60 20.59
C ASP A 643 32.48 -35.70 20.35
N LEU A 644 32.02 -35.18 19.21
CA LEU A 644 30.59 -35.09 18.89
C LEU A 644 29.91 -36.47 18.83
N MET A 645 30.64 -37.54 18.50
CA MET A 645 30.08 -38.90 18.49
C MET A 645 29.84 -39.41 19.92
N LYS A 646 30.74 -39.11 20.86
CA LYS A 646 30.51 -39.40 22.28
C LYS A 646 29.37 -38.56 22.86
N GLU A 647 29.29 -37.29 22.48
CA GLU A 647 28.18 -36.42 22.90
C GLU A 647 26.84 -36.88 22.32
N ALA A 648 26.83 -37.43 21.09
CA ALA A 648 25.66 -38.04 20.49
C ALA A 648 25.23 -39.31 21.22
N ALA A 649 26.18 -40.20 21.54
CA ALA A 649 25.92 -41.40 22.35
C ALA A 649 25.39 -41.06 23.76
N ALA A 650 25.80 -39.90 24.30
CA ALA A 650 25.32 -39.40 25.59
C ALA A 650 24.01 -38.58 25.51
N GLY A 651 23.39 -38.46 24.33
CA GLY A 651 22.12 -37.76 24.11
C GLY A 651 22.21 -36.23 24.20
N ARG A 652 23.42 -35.65 24.19
CA ARG A 652 23.64 -34.18 24.27
C ARG A 652 23.86 -33.54 22.91
N PHE A 653 24.08 -34.33 21.87
CA PHE A 653 24.18 -33.90 20.49
C PHE A 653 23.35 -34.81 19.59
N ARG A 654 22.81 -34.30 18.48
CA ARG A 654 22.04 -35.15 17.55
C ARG A 654 22.96 -35.80 16.52
N GLU A 655 22.75 -37.10 16.31
CA GLU A 655 23.54 -37.90 15.37
C GLU A 655 23.33 -37.46 13.91
N ASP A 656 22.09 -37.10 13.55
CA ASP A 656 21.74 -36.57 12.22
C ASP A 656 22.50 -35.27 11.88
N LEU A 657 22.57 -34.33 12.83
CA LEU A 657 23.32 -33.10 12.69
C LEU A 657 24.83 -33.34 12.57
N TYR A 658 25.38 -34.33 13.27
CA TYR A 658 26.80 -34.67 13.16
C TYR A 658 27.17 -35.05 11.72
N TYR A 659 26.41 -35.95 11.09
CA TYR A 659 26.68 -36.36 9.70
C TYR A 659 26.54 -35.20 8.71
N ARG A 660 25.63 -34.24 8.98
CA ARG A 660 25.46 -33.06 8.14
C ARG A 660 26.56 -32.02 8.31
N LEU A 661 27.18 -31.95 9.48
CA LEU A 661 28.31 -31.04 9.76
C LEU A 661 29.66 -31.65 9.34
N SER A 662 29.83 -32.96 9.52
CA SER A 662 31.07 -33.69 9.27
C SER A 662 31.32 -34.00 7.78
N VAL A 663 30.93 -33.09 6.88
CA VAL A 663 31.11 -33.22 5.43
C VAL A 663 32.57 -33.05 5.04
N PHE A 664 33.26 -32.09 5.65
CA PHE A 664 34.70 -31.87 5.47
C PHE A 664 35.39 -31.72 6.83
N PRO A 665 35.77 -32.84 7.49
CA PRO A 665 36.41 -32.79 8.80
C PRO A 665 37.89 -32.42 8.70
N ILE A 666 38.33 -31.47 9.54
CA ILE A 666 39.74 -31.09 9.71
C ILE A 666 40.08 -31.22 11.19
N HIS A 667 40.93 -32.19 11.53
CA HIS A 667 41.42 -32.37 12.89
C HIS A 667 42.73 -31.61 13.10
N ILE A 668 42.78 -30.73 14.09
CA ILE A 668 44.00 -30.02 14.48
C ILE A 668 44.64 -30.76 15.66
N PRO A 669 45.85 -31.33 15.47
CA PRO A 669 46.52 -32.10 16.52
C PRO A 669 46.94 -31.18 17.68
N PRO A 670 46.96 -31.70 18.92
CA PRO A 670 47.52 -30.99 20.06
C PRO A 670 49.02 -30.73 19.86
N LEU A 671 49.56 -29.71 20.55
CA LEU A 671 50.94 -29.26 20.37
C LEU A 671 51.96 -30.34 20.70
N ARG A 672 51.66 -31.20 21.69
CA ARG A 672 52.45 -32.40 22.06
C ARG A 672 52.52 -33.50 20.98
N GLU A 673 51.72 -33.42 19.92
CA GLU A 673 51.82 -34.36 18.80
C GLU A 673 52.64 -33.76 17.64
N ARG A 674 53.13 -32.52 17.81
CA ARG A 674 53.89 -31.77 16.80
C ARG A 674 55.03 -30.97 17.43
N HIS A 675 55.84 -31.63 18.28
CA HIS A 675 56.97 -31.02 18.97
C HIS A 675 57.97 -30.32 18.03
N GLU A 676 58.13 -30.81 16.79
CA GLU A 676 59.00 -30.22 15.76
C GLU A 676 58.63 -28.77 15.36
N ASP A 677 57.39 -28.36 15.65
CA ASP A 677 56.84 -27.04 15.35
C ASP A 677 57.09 -26.03 16.47
N ILE A 678 57.36 -26.49 17.70
CA ILE A 678 57.52 -25.64 18.88
C ILE A 678 58.62 -24.58 18.67
N PRO A 679 59.82 -24.88 18.13
CA PRO A 679 60.85 -23.86 17.93
C PRO A 679 60.44 -22.74 16.97
N LEU A 680 59.75 -23.11 15.87
CA LEU A 680 59.27 -22.15 14.88
C LEU A 680 58.14 -21.28 15.45
N LEU A 681 57.20 -21.90 16.16
CA LEU A 681 56.11 -21.20 16.85
C LEU A 681 56.65 -20.26 17.94
N ALA A 682 57.60 -20.72 18.75
CA ALA A 682 58.17 -19.93 19.83
C ALA A 682 58.88 -18.67 19.30
N LYS A 683 59.70 -18.81 18.24
CA LYS A 683 60.36 -17.68 17.60
C LYS A 683 59.36 -16.65 17.07
N HIS A 684 58.35 -17.11 16.34
CA HIS A 684 57.33 -16.21 15.80
C HIS A 684 56.50 -15.51 16.89
N LEU A 685 56.10 -16.25 17.92
CA LEU A 685 55.35 -15.70 19.05
C LEU A 685 56.18 -14.67 19.83
N MET A 686 57.48 -14.89 19.96
CA MET A 686 58.40 -13.94 20.58
C MET A 686 58.53 -12.66 19.74
N GLU A 687 58.73 -12.75 18.42
CA GLU A 687 58.77 -11.60 17.53
C GLU A 687 57.47 -10.78 17.62
N LYS A 688 56.32 -11.46 17.67
CA LYS A 688 55.02 -10.84 17.85
C LYS A 688 54.88 -10.17 19.22
N ALA A 689 55.26 -10.84 20.30
CA ALA A 689 55.23 -10.29 21.66
C ALA A 689 56.12 -9.05 21.78
N CYS A 690 57.31 -9.07 21.17
CA CYS A 690 58.22 -7.92 21.11
C CYS A 690 57.58 -6.72 20.40
N ASN A 691 56.91 -6.94 19.27
CA ASN A 691 56.22 -5.88 18.53
C ASN A 691 55.03 -5.32 19.32
N GLU A 692 54.21 -6.18 19.93
CA GLU A 692 53.03 -5.77 20.71
C GLU A 692 53.43 -5.02 22.00
N GLN A 693 54.47 -5.49 22.70
CA GLN A 693 54.96 -4.89 23.94
C GLN A 693 55.97 -3.75 23.70
N LYS A 694 56.33 -3.47 22.44
CA LYS A 694 57.34 -2.48 22.02
C LYS A 694 58.69 -2.67 22.72
N LYS A 695 59.11 -3.93 22.87
CA LYS A 695 60.30 -4.33 23.65
C LYS A 695 61.20 -5.23 22.82
N LYS A 696 62.51 -4.95 22.80
CA LYS A 696 63.48 -5.76 22.05
C LYS A 696 64.14 -6.80 22.96
N VAL A 697 64.08 -8.07 22.58
CA VAL A 697 64.81 -9.17 23.24
C VAL A 697 65.71 -9.86 22.22
N ASP A 698 66.85 -10.37 22.67
CA ASP A 698 67.89 -10.97 21.81
C ASP A 698 67.69 -12.49 21.63
N GLY A 699 66.44 -12.93 21.47
CA GLY A 699 66.11 -14.34 21.31
C GLY A 699 65.99 -15.14 22.61
N PHE A 700 65.93 -16.47 22.48
CA PHE A 700 65.89 -17.41 23.59
C PHE A 700 67.29 -17.94 23.88
N ALA A 701 67.63 -18.12 25.17
CA ALA A 701 68.81 -18.91 25.55
C ALA A 701 68.63 -20.38 25.09
N PRO A 702 69.71 -21.11 24.74
CA PRO A 702 69.62 -22.49 24.26
C PRO A 702 68.83 -23.42 25.20
N GLU A 703 69.03 -23.27 26.51
CA GLU A 703 68.39 -24.07 27.56
C GLU A 703 66.88 -23.83 27.64
N VAL A 704 66.41 -22.66 27.20
CA VAL A 704 64.98 -22.36 27.09
C VAL A 704 64.36 -23.13 25.95
N MET A 705 65.06 -23.32 24.84
CA MET A 705 64.49 -24.05 23.70
C MET A 705 64.26 -25.53 24.07
N ASP A 706 65.21 -26.15 24.78
CA ASP A 706 65.06 -27.52 25.29
C ASP A 706 63.89 -27.61 26.29
N LEU A 707 63.74 -26.61 27.16
CA LEU A 707 62.61 -26.50 28.09
C LEU A 707 61.26 -26.43 27.35
N LEU A 708 61.17 -25.62 26.30
CA LEU A 708 59.95 -25.44 25.52
C LEU A 708 59.58 -26.71 24.75
N ILE A 709 60.56 -27.44 24.20
CA ILE A 709 60.33 -28.69 23.47
C ILE A 709 59.89 -29.82 24.42
N GLY A 710 60.49 -29.90 25.61
CA GLY A 710 60.24 -30.96 26.60
C GLY A 710 58.92 -30.84 27.36
N HIS A 711 58.23 -29.71 27.29
CA HIS A 711 56.95 -29.49 27.98
C HIS A 711 55.75 -30.06 27.19
N LEU A 712 54.74 -30.58 27.90
CA LEU A 712 53.57 -31.24 27.29
C LEU A 712 52.51 -30.26 26.76
N TRP A 713 52.54 -28.99 27.18
CA TRP A 713 51.62 -27.93 26.74
C TRP A 713 50.12 -28.33 26.79
N PRO A 714 49.56 -28.65 27.97
CA PRO A 714 48.13 -29.00 28.10
C PRO A 714 47.16 -27.92 27.60
N GLY A 715 47.55 -26.64 27.61
CA GLY A 715 46.79 -25.54 27.02
C GLY A 715 47.20 -25.19 25.58
N ASN A 716 47.97 -26.06 24.93
CA ASN A 716 48.41 -25.98 23.53
C ASN A 716 49.10 -24.64 23.20
N VAL A 717 48.92 -24.13 21.98
CA VAL A 717 49.56 -22.90 21.49
C VAL A 717 49.14 -21.68 22.31
N ARG A 718 47.95 -21.68 22.92
CA ARG A 718 47.48 -20.61 23.80
C ARG A 718 48.32 -20.51 25.08
N GLU A 719 48.64 -21.64 25.70
CA GLU A 719 49.54 -21.68 26.86
C GLU A 719 50.97 -21.29 26.47
N LEU A 720 51.48 -21.81 25.35
CA LEU A 720 52.80 -21.43 24.83
C LEU A 720 52.91 -19.92 24.61
N LYS A 721 51.91 -19.30 23.97
CA LYS A 721 51.85 -17.85 23.76
C LYS A 721 51.88 -17.09 25.08
N ASN A 722 51.00 -17.43 26.02
CA ASN A 722 50.91 -16.74 27.31
C ASN A 722 52.24 -16.81 28.09
N SER A 723 52.90 -17.97 28.04
CA SER A 723 54.19 -18.19 28.68
C SER A 723 55.31 -17.36 28.02
N ILE A 724 55.33 -17.26 26.69
CA ILE A 724 56.29 -16.41 25.96
C ILE A 724 56.01 -14.92 26.18
N ASP A 725 54.74 -14.49 26.14
CA ASP A 725 54.34 -13.10 26.40
C ASP A 725 54.83 -12.65 27.79
N LEU A 726 54.64 -13.50 28.80
CA LEU A 726 55.13 -13.27 30.16
C LEU A 726 56.67 -13.25 30.20
N ALA A 727 57.33 -14.22 29.55
CA ALA A 727 58.78 -14.30 29.54
C ALA A 727 59.43 -13.06 28.87
N VAL A 728 58.85 -12.55 27.78
CA VAL A 728 59.26 -11.30 27.11
C VAL A 728 59.00 -10.09 28.01
N ALA A 729 57.86 -10.05 28.71
CA ALA A 729 57.56 -8.98 29.65
C ALA A 729 58.55 -8.91 30.82
N LEU A 730 59.04 -10.06 31.30
CA LEU A 730 60.00 -10.18 32.40
C LEU A 730 61.47 -10.05 31.97
N ALA A 731 61.82 -10.37 30.72
CA ALA A 731 63.19 -10.28 30.21
C ALA A 731 63.72 -8.85 30.23
N GLU A 732 65.03 -8.64 30.40
CA GLU A 732 65.60 -7.29 30.28
C GLU A 732 65.73 -6.86 28.81
N GLU A 733 65.61 -5.56 28.54
CA GLU A 733 65.71 -5.03 27.17
C GLU A 733 67.09 -5.29 26.57
N GLY A 734 67.12 -5.84 25.36
CA GLY A 734 68.33 -6.22 24.64
C GLY A 734 69.02 -7.49 25.13
N LYS A 735 68.44 -8.24 26.08
CA LYS A 735 68.98 -9.53 26.56
C LYS A 735 68.18 -10.72 26.05
N GLN A 736 68.77 -11.91 26.15
CA GLN A 736 68.10 -13.18 25.85
C GLN A 736 67.08 -13.55 26.93
N VAL A 737 65.99 -14.18 26.52
CA VAL A 737 65.01 -14.77 27.43
C VAL A 737 65.63 -16.02 28.06
N GLN A 738 65.81 -15.97 29.37
CA GLN A 738 66.31 -17.05 30.23
C GLN A 738 65.19 -17.92 30.83
N THR A 739 65.55 -19.12 31.32
CA THR A 739 64.61 -20.11 31.88
C THR A 739 63.79 -19.53 33.04
N TYR A 740 64.39 -18.77 33.95
CA TYR A 740 63.72 -18.19 35.12
C TYR A 740 62.65 -17.12 34.80
N HIS A 741 62.50 -16.69 33.54
CA HIS A 741 61.40 -15.82 33.11
C HIS A 741 60.11 -16.61 32.82
N PHE A 742 60.17 -17.95 32.79
CA PHE A 742 59.00 -18.80 32.63
C PHE A 742 58.43 -19.23 33.98
N PRO A 743 57.11 -19.47 34.08
CA PRO A 743 56.48 -19.97 35.30
C PRO A 743 57.18 -21.23 35.86
N PRO A 744 57.19 -21.43 37.20
CA PRO A 744 57.76 -22.61 37.87
C PRO A 744 57.26 -23.95 37.30
N GLN A 745 56.01 -23.97 36.82
CA GLN A 745 55.37 -25.15 36.23
C GLN A 745 56.05 -25.63 34.94
N ILE A 746 56.77 -24.73 34.25
CA ILE A 746 57.48 -25.00 33.00
C ILE A 746 58.97 -25.23 33.28
N THR A 747 59.55 -24.51 34.25
CA THR A 747 61.00 -24.55 34.59
C THR A 747 61.40 -25.70 35.51
N GLN A 748 60.49 -26.18 36.37
CA GLN A 748 60.70 -27.35 37.21
C GLN A 748 59.99 -28.55 36.59
N GLY A 749 60.67 -29.26 35.69
CA GLY A 749 60.22 -30.59 35.27
C GLY A 749 59.91 -31.44 36.50
N GLU A 750 58.69 -31.98 36.55
CA GLU A 750 58.18 -33.01 37.49
C GLU A 750 58.42 -32.86 39.03
N SER A 751 58.91 -31.74 39.56
CA SER A 751 59.17 -31.61 41.01
C SER A 751 58.02 -31.03 41.85
N LEU A 752 57.14 -30.19 41.29
CA LEU A 752 56.11 -29.49 42.08
C LEU A 752 54.88 -30.39 42.37
N ILE A 753 54.58 -31.34 41.47
CA ILE A 753 53.49 -32.30 41.66
C ILE A 753 53.83 -33.27 42.80
N GLN A 754 55.11 -33.62 42.97
CA GLN A 754 55.57 -34.49 44.05
C GLN A 754 55.54 -33.80 45.42
N GLU A 755 55.85 -32.50 45.51
CA GLU A 755 55.70 -31.73 46.76
C GLU A 755 54.22 -31.50 47.14
N ILE A 756 53.36 -31.15 46.18
CA ILE A 756 51.92 -30.93 46.42
C ILE A 756 51.20 -32.24 46.80
N LEU A 757 51.67 -33.39 46.30
CA LEU A 757 51.17 -34.71 46.74
C LEU A 757 51.69 -35.11 48.13
N SER A 758 52.82 -34.56 48.58
CA SER A 758 53.46 -34.92 49.86
C SER A 758 52.91 -34.15 51.08
N GLU A 759 52.49 -32.89 50.91
CA GLU A 759 51.74 -32.17 51.93
C GLU A 759 50.29 -32.06 51.47
N ARG A 760 49.36 -32.76 52.15
CA ARG A 760 47.90 -32.75 51.87
C ARG A 760 47.27 -31.36 52.05
N ILE A 761 47.67 -30.38 51.27
CA ILE A 761 47.17 -29.01 51.31
C ILE A 761 46.22 -28.86 50.12
N GLY A 762 44.96 -28.53 50.41
CA GLY A 762 43.96 -28.33 49.36
C GLY A 762 44.33 -27.21 48.40
N LEU A 763 43.90 -27.34 47.14
CA LEU A 763 44.09 -26.37 46.05
C LEU A 763 43.86 -24.90 46.45
N PRO A 764 42.88 -24.53 47.29
CA PRO A 764 42.68 -23.14 47.72
C PRO A 764 43.86 -22.58 48.52
N ALA A 765 44.44 -23.36 49.43
CA ALA A 765 45.53 -22.91 50.31
C ALA A 765 46.88 -22.86 49.57
N ALA A 766 47.11 -23.75 48.61
CA ALA A 766 48.27 -23.69 47.72
C ALA A 766 48.23 -22.43 46.83
N MET A 767 47.05 -22.11 46.27
CA MET A 767 46.84 -20.89 45.48
C MET A 767 47.00 -19.62 46.32
N GLU A 768 46.55 -19.62 47.57
CA GLU A 768 46.71 -18.49 48.49
C GLU A 768 48.18 -18.24 48.82
N ARG A 769 48.95 -19.29 49.10
CA ARG A 769 50.39 -19.22 49.39
C ARG A 769 51.19 -18.72 48.19
N PHE A 770 50.80 -19.14 46.98
CA PHE A 770 51.39 -18.67 45.73
C PHE A 770 51.07 -17.19 45.45
N GLN A 771 49.81 -16.76 45.63
CA GLN A 771 49.39 -15.36 45.47
C GLN A 771 50.11 -14.45 46.47
N ARG A 772 50.28 -14.88 47.73
CA ARG A 772 51.03 -14.11 48.75
C ARG A 772 52.47 -13.88 48.32
N ARG A 773 53.17 -14.92 47.85
CA ARG A 773 54.59 -14.84 47.47
C ARG A 773 54.83 -13.92 46.26
N LEU A 774 53.93 -13.93 45.28
CA LEU A 774 54.01 -13.04 44.11
C LEU A 774 53.83 -11.56 44.50
N ILE A 775 52.89 -11.26 45.38
CA ILE A 775 52.63 -9.89 45.83
C ILE A 775 53.79 -9.38 46.69
N GLU A 776 54.31 -10.19 47.61
CA GLU A 776 55.46 -9.82 48.46
C GLU A 776 56.72 -9.54 47.64
N ASN A 777 56.99 -10.33 46.60
CA ASN A 777 58.13 -10.10 45.71
C ASN A 777 57.97 -8.82 44.87
N ALA A 778 56.78 -8.59 44.30
CA ALA A 778 56.50 -7.36 43.55
C ALA A 778 56.60 -6.11 44.45
N LEU A 779 56.20 -6.21 45.72
CA LEU A 779 56.36 -5.13 46.69
C LEU A 779 57.82 -4.89 47.08
N ARG A 780 58.66 -5.93 47.18
CA ARG A 780 60.10 -5.77 47.43
C ARG A 780 60.81 -5.08 46.27
N GLU A 781 60.56 -5.53 45.04
CA GLU A 781 61.22 -4.96 43.85
C GLU A 781 60.77 -3.52 43.57
N CYS A 782 59.53 -3.17 43.89
CA CYS A 782 59.00 -1.81 43.71
C CYS A 782 59.17 -0.91 44.95
N ASN A 783 60.04 -1.26 45.91
CA ASN A 783 60.25 -0.48 47.14
C ASN A 783 58.94 -0.11 47.88
N ARG A 784 58.00 -1.06 47.95
CA ARG A 784 56.64 -0.91 48.49
C ARG A 784 55.77 0.15 47.81
N ASN A 785 56.06 0.52 46.56
CA ASN A 785 55.16 1.34 45.77
C ASN A 785 54.02 0.50 45.18
N HIS A 786 52.85 0.55 45.83
CA HIS A 786 51.70 -0.28 45.47
C HIS A 786 51.17 -0.02 44.05
N THR A 787 51.39 1.18 43.50
CA THR A 787 50.95 1.52 42.14
C THR A 787 51.85 0.89 41.08
N GLN A 788 53.16 0.87 41.32
CA GLN A 788 54.12 0.21 40.43
C GLN A 788 54.03 -1.32 40.56
N ALA A 789 53.89 -1.85 41.78
CA ALA A 789 53.71 -3.29 41.99
C ALA A 789 52.43 -3.83 41.34
N ALA A 790 51.31 -3.09 41.44
CA ALA A 790 50.07 -3.43 40.74
C ALA A 790 50.25 -3.43 39.22
N LYS A 791 50.94 -2.41 38.68
CA LYS A 791 51.21 -2.30 37.24
C LYS A 791 52.13 -3.41 36.73
N MET A 792 53.14 -3.78 37.51
CA MET A 792 54.07 -4.89 37.23
C MET A 792 53.33 -6.23 37.17
N LEU A 793 52.33 -6.43 38.04
CA LEU A 793 51.48 -7.63 38.05
C LEU A 793 50.27 -7.53 37.12
N GLY A 794 50.16 -6.48 36.30
CA GLY A 794 49.06 -6.29 35.35
C GLY A 794 47.68 -6.06 35.99
N LEU A 795 47.64 -5.66 37.27
CA LEU A 795 46.41 -5.43 38.03
C LEU A 795 46.11 -3.94 38.17
N GLN A 796 44.81 -3.58 38.15
CA GLN A 796 44.41 -2.26 38.60
C GLN A 796 44.68 -2.08 40.10
N ARG A 797 45.17 -0.90 40.49
CA ARG A 797 45.58 -0.57 41.87
C ARG A 797 44.51 -0.92 42.92
N SER A 798 43.23 -0.68 42.61
CA SER A 798 42.09 -1.01 43.48
C SER A 798 41.97 -2.51 43.76
N ASN A 799 42.12 -3.36 42.73
CA ASN A 799 42.07 -4.81 42.85
C ASN A 799 43.31 -5.37 43.57
N PHE A 800 44.48 -4.80 43.31
CA PHE A 800 45.73 -5.17 43.99
C PHE A 800 45.65 -4.91 45.51
N ILE A 801 45.16 -3.74 45.91
CA ILE A 801 44.97 -3.40 47.34
C ILE A 801 43.94 -4.33 47.99
N ARG A 802 42.86 -4.71 47.28
CA ARG A 802 41.86 -5.65 47.78
C ARG A 802 42.45 -7.05 47.98
N LEU A 803 43.34 -7.48 47.08
CA LEU A 803 44.01 -8.78 47.13
C LEU A 803 45.04 -8.82 48.27
N MET A 804 45.82 -7.75 48.49
CA MET A 804 46.71 -7.60 49.65
C MET A 804 45.95 -7.75 50.97
N ARG A 805 44.82 -7.04 51.10
CA ARG A 805 43.96 -7.10 52.30
C ARG A 805 43.39 -8.50 52.55
N ARG A 806 42.99 -9.21 51.49
CA ARG A 806 42.48 -10.59 51.59
C ARG A 806 43.56 -11.57 52.07
N LEU A 807 44.82 -11.32 51.70
CA LEU A 807 45.96 -12.19 52.00
C LEU A 807 46.72 -11.79 53.27
N GLY A 808 46.30 -10.72 53.96
CA GLY A 808 46.92 -10.25 55.21
C GLY A 808 48.32 -9.67 55.03
N ILE A 809 48.58 -8.98 53.90
CA ILE A 809 49.87 -8.35 53.58
C ILE A 809 49.71 -6.83 53.72
N ASP A 810 50.53 -6.20 54.57
CA ASP A 810 50.52 -4.75 54.86
C ASP A 810 51.36 -3.92 53.88
#